data_AF-A0A553KNG5-F1
#
_entry.id   AF-A0A553KNG5-F1
#
_cell.length_a   1.000
_cell.length_b   1.000
_cell.length_c   1.000
_cell.angle_alpha   90.00
_cell.angle_beta   90.00
_cell.angle_gamma   90.00
#
_symmetry.space_group_name_H-M   'P 1'
#
loop_
_entity.id
_entity.type
_entity.pdbx_description
1 polymer ?
#
loop_
_entity_poly.entity_id
_entity_poly.type
_entity_poly.pdbx_seq_one_letter_code
_entity_poly.pdbx_strand_id
1 'polypeptide(L)'
;MRKTIQIMACGLLVSGLFAPVTARASEGVVPYGDIGKHWAKAAIIRGVKAGLFTAGAGIDRFYPEREMTRAEFLVLVDRLYEQGQLHLYPLTFLSEHEEYGQGEGFDEPYLPYADVDRLTWMYDPILRVSVLLERLYGPGAIQQVFPGKELHPDQPITREEAAKLLQMYAMGADGEQAWQNITAAGWMDGRPEEKLKRGEAAVVADRLLASMQGDLLLPLLDYNGQKFPTVPEIRELFPLFATYTNQMTKDEETFVHAVEAIRSHEDSEQTFADLKRLAASTFDNRIGVHYYLSWDPGTPLSENLDQAFSAIDAYFADKIILPDTLRLLCANVYDIALQMGAEDPAVYGRVLERLGSYEPKVRQGSEEWQSLAVYLAALEAKSGKTEEALVRYRSFADKKPEALLNAVYYLVEANRLDEAEAWLASPDISEATEAVQQLARLLSQELAVLKQQPSLVTDLAHTLKRMDNKDGYIVHGESVLRGFLLKYTQEVDQRDQIGHTFGIFQSPQQLVLDKWESYTDGRKNVQYERNFERGTWEKSSVKEPEFLHEWVDDISIAERARTLHARYYKQSLGRYEVITEWIPGPALAERVKHRSFGAGTVKQIPVYMTKYYIDRDTDLLVQRVWRYEEIYDTQEYVAYAGKETYAFPYEVHVRIPDEAVKGATR
;
A
#
# COMPACT_ATOMS: atom_id res chain seq x y z
N MET A 1 40.48 9.11 11.88
CA MET A 1 40.43 8.61 13.26
C MET A 1 39.52 7.40 13.30
N ARG A 2 40.12 6.21 13.48
CA ARG A 2 39.44 4.94 13.76
C ARG A 2 38.69 5.04 15.10
N LYS A 3 37.42 4.62 15.14
CA LYS A 3 36.85 3.76 16.18
C LYS A 3 35.40 3.40 15.83
N THR A 4 35.23 2.12 15.45
CA THR A 4 34.18 1.20 15.90
C THR A 4 33.01 1.81 16.68
N ILE A 5 31.84 1.82 16.06
CA ILE A 5 30.54 1.73 16.72
C ILE A 5 29.82 0.55 16.08
N GLN A 6 29.63 -0.50 16.87
CA GLN A 6 28.75 -1.62 16.57
C GLN A 6 27.32 -1.09 16.55
N ILE A 7 26.60 -1.31 15.45
CA ILE A 7 25.19 -0.96 15.32
C ILE A 7 24.38 -2.11 15.94
N MET A 8 24.01 -1.92 17.21
CA MET A 8 22.77 -2.43 17.79
C MET A 8 21.88 -1.21 18.04
N ALA A 9 20.77 -1.11 17.31
CA ALA A 9 19.61 -0.27 17.60
C ALA A 9 18.46 -0.82 16.72
N CYS A 10 17.36 -1.41 17.19
CA CYS A 10 16.70 -1.36 18.50
C CYS A 10 16.55 0.06 19.05
N GLY A 11 15.70 0.85 18.41
CA GLY A 11 15.10 2.06 18.95
C GLY A 11 13.70 2.22 18.35
N LEU A 12 12.68 1.67 19.02
CA LEU A 12 11.80 2.39 19.95
C LEU A 12 10.75 3.24 19.22
N LEU A 13 9.68 2.59 18.79
CA LEU A 13 8.35 3.19 18.69
C LEU A 13 7.88 3.51 20.12
N VAL A 14 8.13 4.73 20.58
CA VAL A 14 7.45 5.29 21.76
C VAL A 14 6.08 5.77 21.30
N SER A 15 5.17 4.82 21.05
CA SER A 15 3.73 5.10 20.96
C SER A 15 3.14 5.00 22.37
N GLY A 16 3.28 6.08 23.13
CA GLY A 16 2.75 6.15 24.47
C GLY A 16 2.64 7.58 24.94
N LEU A 17 1.50 8.21 24.63
CA LEU A 17 0.76 9.19 25.44
C LEU A 17 -0.13 10.12 24.58
N PHE A 18 -1.04 9.55 23.79
CA PHE A 18 -2.36 10.14 23.55
C PHE A 18 -3.33 8.99 23.39
N ALA A 19 -3.90 8.52 24.50
CA ALA A 19 -5.08 7.67 24.42
C ALA A 19 -6.25 8.58 24.01
N PRO A 20 -6.83 8.46 22.80
CA PRO A 20 -8.20 8.91 22.62
C PRO A 20 -9.03 8.15 23.65
N VAL A 21 -9.87 8.87 24.40
CA VAL A 21 -10.86 8.26 25.29
C VAL A 21 -11.81 7.46 24.40
N THR A 22 -11.44 6.21 24.12
CA THR A 22 -12.30 5.23 23.47
C THR A 22 -13.24 4.74 24.54
N ALA A 23 -14.45 5.29 24.54
CA ALA A 23 -15.56 4.70 25.27
C ALA A 23 -15.76 3.28 24.68
N ARG A 24 -15.23 2.27 25.36
CA ARG A 24 -15.54 0.86 25.08
C ARG A 24 -17.03 0.67 25.35
N ALA A 25 -17.82 0.60 24.29
CA ALA A 25 -19.20 0.14 24.39
C ALA A 25 -19.17 -1.31 24.87
N SER A 26 -19.72 -1.58 26.05
CA SER A 26 -19.95 -2.94 26.55
C SER A 26 -20.84 -3.72 25.59
N GLU A 27 -20.52 -4.98 25.33
CA GLU A 27 -21.37 -5.88 24.56
C GLU A 27 -22.80 -5.91 25.12
N GLY A 28 -23.78 -5.55 24.29
CA GLY A 28 -25.21 -5.64 24.60
C GLY A 28 -25.95 -4.31 24.80
N VAL A 29 -25.27 -3.17 24.91
CA VAL A 29 -25.93 -1.85 25.06
C VAL A 29 -26.20 -1.24 23.68
N VAL A 30 -27.47 -0.94 23.40
CA VAL A 30 -27.87 -0.18 22.20
C VAL A 30 -27.41 1.27 22.42
N PRO A 31 -26.55 1.84 21.55
CA PRO A 31 -25.92 3.14 21.78
C PRO A 31 -26.90 4.32 21.73
N TYR A 32 -28.08 4.15 21.11
CA TYR A 32 -29.08 5.19 20.96
C TYR A 32 -30.50 4.64 21.19
N GLY A 33 -31.37 5.42 21.82
CA GLY A 33 -32.73 4.99 22.16
C GLY A 33 -33.68 4.86 20.97
N ASP A 34 -33.44 5.61 19.89
CA ASP A 34 -34.31 5.72 18.72
C ASP A 34 -34.03 4.69 17.61
N ILE A 35 -32.98 3.87 17.73
CA ILE A 35 -32.64 2.84 16.73
C ILE A 35 -33.20 1.45 17.07
N GLY A 36 -33.90 1.29 18.20
CA GLY A 36 -34.25 -0.02 18.76
C GLY A 36 -34.96 -0.99 17.81
N LYS A 37 -35.86 -0.48 16.95
CA LYS A 37 -36.60 -1.22 15.90
C LYS A 37 -36.23 -0.78 14.47
N HIS A 38 -35.21 0.07 14.32
CA HIS A 38 -34.84 0.62 13.02
C HIS A 38 -34.07 -0.43 12.19
N TRP A 39 -34.32 -0.52 10.89
CA TRP A 39 -33.69 -1.51 10.01
C TRP A 39 -32.16 -1.36 9.95
N ALA A 40 -31.64 -0.13 9.97
CA ALA A 40 -30.22 0.16 9.99
C ALA A 40 -29.51 -0.07 11.35
N LYS A 41 -30.21 -0.56 12.39
CA LYS A 41 -29.68 -0.70 13.76
C LYS A 41 -28.33 -1.43 13.80
N ALA A 42 -28.21 -2.54 13.09
CA ALA A 42 -26.98 -3.35 13.10
C ALA A 42 -25.79 -2.59 12.53
N ALA A 43 -25.97 -1.93 11.38
CA ALA A 43 -24.95 -1.11 10.75
C ALA A 43 -24.56 0.09 11.62
N ILE A 44 -25.52 0.76 12.26
CA ILE A 44 -25.25 1.87 13.18
C ILE A 44 -24.39 1.40 14.36
N ILE A 45 -24.71 0.25 14.96
CA ILE A 45 -23.93 -0.33 16.07
C ILE A 45 -22.51 -0.68 15.62
N ARG A 46 -22.35 -1.29 14.44
CA ARG A 46 -21.03 -1.59 13.89
C ARG A 46 -20.24 -0.32 13.58
N GLY A 47 -20.88 0.70 13.00
CA GLY A 47 -20.27 2.00 12.76
C GLY A 47 -19.79 2.70 14.05
N VAL A 48 -20.54 2.62 15.15
CA VAL A 48 -20.08 3.11 16.46
C VAL A 48 -18.85 2.32 16.94
N LYS A 49 -18.87 0.98 16.83
CA LYS A 49 -17.72 0.13 17.23
C LYS A 49 -16.47 0.42 16.40
N ALA A 50 -16.66 0.78 15.11
CA ALA A 50 -15.60 1.17 14.19
C ALA A 50 -15.21 2.66 14.28
N GLY A 51 -15.77 3.43 15.23
CA GLY A 51 -15.44 4.85 15.42
C GLY A 51 -16.06 5.81 14.42
N LEU A 52 -16.91 5.35 13.51
CA LEU A 52 -17.54 6.18 12.47
C LEU A 52 -18.61 7.13 13.04
N PHE A 53 -19.27 6.75 14.13
CA PHE A 53 -20.32 7.53 14.79
C PHE A 53 -20.05 7.68 16.29
N THR A 54 -20.31 8.87 16.84
CA THR A 54 -20.08 9.17 18.25
C THR A 54 -21.22 8.66 19.14
N ALA A 55 -20.90 7.97 20.22
CA ALA A 55 -21.85 7.55 21.25
C ALA A 55 -21.28 7.90 22.63
N GLY A 56 -22.14 8.20 23.61
CA GLY A 56 -21.68 8.55 24.96
C GLY A 56 -22.65 9.43 25.75
N ALA A 57 -22.20 9.89 26.91
CA ALA A 57 -23.00 10.74 27.80
C ALA A 57 -23.43 12.03 27.09
N GLY A 58 -24.74 12.27 27.05
CA GLY A 58 -25.33 13.44 26.37
C GLY A 58 -25.77 13.19 24.92
N ILE A 59 -25.53 12.00 24.35
CA ILE A 59 -26.00 11.62 23.01
C ILE A 59 -26.95 10.43 23.14
N ASP A 60 -28.26 10.69 23.22
CA ASP A 60 -29.31 9.66 23.42
C ASP A 60 -29.97 9.18 22.12
N ARG A 61 -29.79 9.90 21.01
CA ARG A 61 -30.48 9.69 19.73
C ARG A 61 -29.53 9.77 18.54
N PHE A 62 -29.77 8.92 17.54
CA PHE A 62 -29.03 8.91 16.29
C PHE A 62 -29.71 9.70 15.17
N TYR A 63 -31.04 9.81 15.21
CA TYR A 63 -31.91 10.40 14.17
C TYR A 63 -31.76 9.71 12.80
N PRO A 64 -32.01 8.39 12.69
CA PRO A 64 -31.72 7.64 11.48
C PRO A 64 -32.53 8.07 10.25
N GLU A 65 -33.71 8.65 10.46
CA GLU A 65 -34.59 9.15 9.40
C GLU A 65 -34.30 10.59 8.97
N ARG A 66 -33.40 11.29 9.68
CA ARG A 66 -32.99 12.65 9.30
C ARG A 66 -32.06 12.61 8.10
N GLU A 67 -32.26 13.54 7.17
CA GLU A 67 -31.33 13.80 6.08
C GLU A 67 -29.93 14.16 6.64
N MET A 68 -28.91 13.53 6.08
CA MET A 68 -27.51 13.76 6.46
C MET A 68 -26.98 14.98 5.73
N THR A 69 -26.25 15.86 6.43
CA THR A 69 -25.69 17.06 5.78
C THR A 69 -24.40 16.74 5.03
N ARG A 70 -23.99 17.62 4.10
CA ARG A 70 -22.71 17.50 3.37
C ARG A 70 -21.52 17.41 4.32
N ALA A 71 -21.48 18.25 5.36
CA ALA A 71 -20.40 18.22 6.35
C ALA A 71 -20.37 16.90 7.13
N GLU A 72 -21.53 16.41 7.58
CA GLU A 72 -21.61 15.14 8.28
C GLU A 72 -21.10 13.98 7.42
N PHE A 73 -21.43 13.98 6.13
CA PHE A 73 -21.02 12.92 5.22
C PHE A 73 -19.53 12.98 4.90
N LEU A 74 -18.96 14.16 4.71
CA LEU A 74 -17.51 14.32 4.51
C LEU A 74 -16.72 13.85 5.74
N VAL A 75 -17.22 14.12 6.95
CA VAL A 75 -16.62 13.58 8.18
C VAL A 75 -16.75 12.06 8.27
N LEU A 76 -17.83 11.48 7.75
CA LEU A 76 -17.96 10.01 7.65
C LEU A 76 -16.93 9.44 6.66
N VAL A 77 -16.71 10.09 5.51
CA VAL A 77 -15.70 9.68 4.51
C VAL A 77 -14.29 9.78 5.09
N ASP A 78 -13.98 10.86 5.79
CA ASP A 78 -12.70 11.03 6.50
C ASP A 78 -12.44 9.88 7.48
N ARG A 79 -13.41 9.53 8.32
CA ARG A 79 -13.28 8.41 9.25
C ARG A 79 -13.18 7.05 8.54
N LEU A 80 -13.88 6.87 7.42
CA LEU A 80 -13.73 5.68 6.59
C LEU A 80 -12.31 5.59 6.00
N TYR A 81 -11.74 6.73 5.61
CA TYR A 81 -10.35 6.80 5.15
C TYR A 81 -9.39 6.39 6.26
N GLU A 82 -9.55 6.91 7.49
CA GLU A 82 -8.73 6.49 8.65
C GLU A 82 -8.77 4.98 8.90
N GLN A 83 -9.91 4.32 8.68
CA GLN A 83 -10.02 2.85 8.79
C GLN A 83 -9.42 2.09 7.59
N GLY A 84 -9.21 2.76 6.45
CA GLY A 84 -8.87 2.15 5.17
C GLY A 84 -7.66 2.78 4.47
N GLN A 85 -6.77 3.46 5.18
CA GLN A 85 -5.65 4.21 4.56
C GLN A 85 -4.77 3.33 3.68
N LEU A 86 -4.43 2.13 4.19
CA LEU A 86 -3.63 1.14 3.44
C LEU A 86 -4.29 0.67 2.15
N HIS A 87 -5.62 0.68 2.09
CA HIS A 87 -6.38 0.31 0.89
C HIS A 87 -6.18 1.32 -0.25
N LEU A 88 -6.08 2.61 0.08
CA LEU A 88 -5.94 3.70 -0.88
C LEU A 88 -4.48 4.14 -1.10
N TYR A 89 -3.56 3.76 -0.21
CA TYR A 89 -2.15 4.11 -0.29
C TYR A 89 -1.51 3.94 -1.69
N PRO A 90 -1.73 2.82 -2.43
CA PRO A 90 -1.16 2.66 -3.77
C PRO A 90 -1.59 3.75 -4.76
N LEU A 91 -2.73 4.41 -4.52
CA LEU A 91 -3.28 5.48 -5.34
C LEU A 91 -3.11 6.87 -4.74
N THR A 92 -2.74 7.01 -3.47
CA THR A 92 -2.59 8.33 -2.82
C THR A 92 -1.14 8.71 -2.59
N PHE A 93 -0.29 7.73 -2.27
CA PHE A 93 1.09 7.92 -1.78
C PHE A 93 1.19 8.68 -0.44
N LEU A 94 0.04 9.03 0.15
CA LEU A 94 -0.02 9.75 1.42
C LEU A 94 0.49 8.82 2.51
N SER A 95 1.61 9.19 3.15
CA SER A 95 1.99 8.59 4.43
C SER A 95 1.31 9.33 5.57
N GLU A 96 1.23 8.71 6.75
CA GLU A 96 0.80 9.38 7.98
C GLU A 96 1.50 10.74 8.16
N HIS A 97 2.80 10.84 7.87
CA HIS A 97 3.56 12.10 7.98
C HIS A 97 3.13 13.19 6.98
N GLU A 98 2.73 12.84 5.76
CA GLU A 98 2.23 13.81 4.78
C GLU A 98 0.80 14.28 5.11
N GLU A 99 -0.01 13.42 5.73
CA GLU A 99 -1.39 13.71 6.13
C GLU A 99 -1.49 14.70 7.28
N TYR A 100 -0.65 14.53 8.31
CA TYR A 100 -0.67 15.36 9.53
C TYR A 100 0.23 16.61 9.43
N GLY A 101 1.13 16.70 8.45
CA GLY A 101 2.01 17.86 8.25
C GLY A 101 1.38 19.03 7.49
N GLN A 102 0.27 18.79 6.78
CA GLN A 102 -0.44 19.82 6.02
C GLN A 102 -1.48 20.54 6.89
N GLY A 103 -1.18 21.76 7.36
CA GLY A 103 -2.15 22.61 8.06
C GLY A 103 -1.72 23.21 9.40
N GLU A 104 -0.54 22.87 9.93
CA GLU A 104 -0.05 23.43 11.21
C GLU A 104 0.55 24.85 11.11
N GLY A 105 0.43 25.50 9.94
CA GLY A 105 0.93 26.85 9.67
C GLY A 105 -0.13 27.82 9.12
N PHE A 106 0.27 29.09 8.96
CA PHE A 106 -0.53 30.09 8.25
C PHE A 106 -0.44 29.95 6.71
N ASP A 107 0.45 29.09 6.22
CA ASP A 107 0.56 28.78 4.80
C ASP A 107 -0.38 27.62 4.43
N GLU A 108 -0.68 27.48 3.15
CA GLU A 108 -1.52 26.42 2.56
C GLU A 108 -1.21 25.00 3.10
N PRO A 109 -2.20 24.09 3.15
CA PRO A 109 -3.46 24.13 2.40
C PRO A 109 -4.66 24.78 3.12
N TYR A 110 -5.57 25.31 2.31
CA TYR A 110 -6.88 25.82 2.71
C TYR A 110 -7.96 25.12 1.90
N LEU A 111 -9.15 25.00 2.48
CA LEU A 111 -10.31 24.57 1.72
C LEU A 111 -10.65 25.60 0.63
N PRO A 112 -11.12 25.15 -0.55
CA PRO A 112 -11.56 26.06 -1.62
C PRO A 112 -12.93 26.71 -1.33
N TYR A 113 -13.49 26.48 -0.13
CA TYR A 113 -14.82 26.94 0.28
C TYR A 113 -14.73 28.02 1.36
N ALA A 114 -15.41 29.15 1.12
CA ALA A 114 -15.37 30.31 2.00
C ALA A 114 -16.28 30.18 3.25
N ASP A 115 -17.22 29.25 3.23
CA ASP A 115 -18.23 29.02 4.27
C ASP A 115 -17.88 27.87 5.24
N VAL A 116 -16.65 27.33 5.15
CA VAL A 116 -16.13 26.32 6.07
C VAL A 116 -15.00 26.93 6.91
N ASP A 117 -15.36 27.40 8.11
CA ASP A 117 -14.43 28.10 9.01
C ASP A 117 -13.48 27.13 9.73
N ARG A 118 -12.20 27.50 9.85
CA ARG A 118 -11.11 26.73 10.48
C ARG A 118 -11.38 26.33 11.93
N LEU A 119 -12.21 27.08 12.65
CA LEU A 119 -12.55 26.83 14.05
C LEU A 119 -13.76 25.91 14.23
N THR A 120 -14.27 25.34 13.13
CA THR A 120 -15.40 24.42 13.17
C THR A 120 -14.94 22.96 13.17
N TRP A 121 -15.74 22.09 13.81
CA TRP A 121 -15.47 20.65 13.92
C TRP A 121 -15.33 19.92 12.57
N MET A 122 -15.77 20.55 11.47
CA MET A 122 -15.80 19.95 10.14
C MET A 122 -14.59 20.33 9.28
N TYR A 123 -13.80 21.36 9.65
CA TYR A 123 -12.74 21.87 8.79
C TYR A 123 -11.67 20.81 8.50
N ASP A 124 -11.04 20.23 9.53
CA ASP A 124 -9.94 19.28 9.32
C ASP A 124 -10.38 18.02 8.56
N PRO A 125 -11.53 17.38 8.89
CA PRO A 125 -12.03 16.25 8.10
C PRO A 125 -12.28 16.61 6.62
N ILE A 126 -12.90 17.77 6.36
CA ILE A 126 -13.18 18.20 4.99
C ILE A 126 -11.87 18.52 4.26
N LEU A 127 -10.88 19.10 4.94
CA LEU A 127 -9.55 19.36 4.37
C LEU A 127 -8.85 18.07 3.98
N ARG A 128 -8.83 17.06 4.85
CA ARG A 128 -8.26 15.75 4.52
C ARG A 128 -8.95 15.09 3.34
N VAL A 129 -10.28 15.11 3.28
CA VAL A 129 -11.01 14.60 2.11
C VAL A 129 -10.69 15.41 0.85
N SER A 130 -10.55 16.74 0.95
CA SER A 130 -10.15 17.57 -0.19
C SER A 130 -8.77 17.17 -0.71
N VAL A 131 -7.77 17.03 0.16
CA VAL A 131 -6.41 16.60 -0.19
C VAL A 131 -6.41 15.20 -0.82
N LEU A 132 -7.20 14.28 -0.26
CA LEU A 132 -7.37 12.93 -0.79
C LEU A 132 -7.93 12.96 -2.22
N LEU A 133 -9.01 13.72 -2.45
CA LEU A 133 -9.60 13.86 -3.77
C LEU A 133 -8.66 14.55 -4.75
N GLU A 134 -7.90 15.57 -4.33
CA GLU A 134 -6.91 16.22 -5.18
C GLU A 134 -5.79 15.27 -5.60
N ARG A 135 -5.35 14.40 -4.70
CA ARG A 135 -4.35 13.39 -4.99
C ARG A 135 -4.85 12.31 -5.95
N LEU A 136 -6.12 11.95 -5.84
CA LEU A 136 -6.73 10.91 -6.69
C LEU A 136 -7.15 11.45 -8.07
N TYR A 137 -7.67 12.68 -8.13
CA TYR A 137 -8.41 13.19 -9.27
C TYR A 137 -7.96 14.58 -9.77
N GLY A 138 -6.96 15.18 -9.13
CA GLY A 138 -6.35 16.45 -9.54
C GLY A 138 -6.90 17.71 -8.86
N PRO A 139 -6.29 18.87 -9.13
CA PRO A 139 -6.58 20.12 -8.44
C PRO A 139 -8.08 20.47 -8.42
N GLY A 140 -8.62 20.85 -7.27
CA GLY A 140 -10.03 21.23 -7.15
C GLY A 140 -11.04 20.10 -7.36
N ALA A 141 -10.62 18.83 -7.24
CA ALA A 141 -11.50 17.67 -7.40
C ALA A 141 -12.77 17.72 -6.53
N ILE A 142 -12.67 18.22 -5.30
CA ILE A 142 -13.84 18.35 -4.42
C ILE A 142 -14.90 19.30 -5.00
N GLN A 143 -14.52 20.30 -5.80
CA GLN A 143 -15.44 21.23 -6.45
C GLN A 143 -16.13 20.62 -7.68
N GLN A 144 -15.65 19.46 -8.16
CA GLN A 144 -16.38 18.65 -9.16
C GLN A 144 -17.58 17.94 -8.52
N VAL A 145 -17.54 17.74 -7.19
CA VAL A 145 -18.67 17.22 -6.41
C VAL A 145 -19.56 18.34 -5.92
N PHE A 146 -18.98 19.40 -5.36
CA PHE A 146 -19.69 20.57 -4.84
C PHE A 146 -19.24 21.84 -5.55
N PRO A 147 -19.89 22.21 -6.68
CA PRO A 147 -19.45 23.35 -7.48
C PRO A 147 -19.58 24.69 -6.76
N GLY A 148 -18.60 25.57 -6.98
CA GLY A 148 -18.62 26.96 -6.50
C GLY A 148 -17.63 27.24 -5.37
N LYS A 149 -17.82 28.39 -4.71
CA LYS A 149 -16.98 28.87 -3.60
C LYS A 149 -17.59 28.60 -2.22
N GLU A 150 -18.77 27.99 -2.18
CA GLU A 150 -19.49 27.67 -0.95
C GLU A 150 -19.85 26.18 -0.96
N LEU A 151 -19.57 25.48 0.13
CA LEU A 151 -19.88 24.07 0.32
C LEU A 151 -21.35 23.87 0.72
N HIS A 152 -21.94 24.84 1.40
CA HIS A 152 -23.22 24.72 2.12
C HIS A 152 -23.22 23.52 3.07
N PRO A 153 -22.39 23.53 4.13
CA PRO A 153 -22.12 22.35 4.96
C PRO A 153 -23.36 21.74 5.64
N ASP A 154 -24.38 22.56 5.92
CA ASP A 154 -25.64 22.14 6.55
C ASP A 154 -26.69 21.62 5.54
N GLN A 155 -26.43 21.77 4.23
CA GLN A 155 -27.35 21.27 3.21
C GLN A 155 -27.37 19.74 3.19
N PRO A 156 -28.55 19.11 3.03
CA PRO A 156 -28.67 17.68 2.79
C PRO A 156 -27.87 17.21 1.58
N ILE A 157 -27.01 16.21 1.78
CA ILE A 157 -26.26 15.57 0.69
C ILE A 157 -27.19 14.72 -0.17
N THR A 158 -26.99 14.76 -1.48
CA THR A 158 -27.65 13.88 -2.44
C THR A 158 -26.93 12.54 -2.55
N ARG A 159 -27.62 11.52 -3.05
CA ARG A 159 -27.03 10.22 -3.34
C ARG A 159 -25.98 10.28 -4.45
N GLU A 160 -26.15 11.17 -5.44
CA GLU A 160 -25.14 11.40 -6.49
C GLU A 160 -23.84 11.98 -5.92
N GLU A 161 -23.92 13.02 -5.08
CA GLU A 161 -22.74 13.61 -4.42
C GLU A 161 -22.03 12.57 -3.55
N ALA A 162 -22.79 11.80 -2.78
CA ALA A 162 -22.25 10.71 -1.97
C ALA A 162 -21.54 9.65 -2.84
N ALA A 163 -22.13 9.24 -3.97
CA ALA A 163 -21.51 8.28 -4.87
C ALA A 163 -20.19 8.80 -5.48
N LYS A 164 -20.13 10.08 -5.88
CA LYS A 164 -18.90 10.70 -6.40
C LYS A 164 -17.77 10.72 -5.36
N LEU A 165 -18.08 10.95 -4.09
CA LEU A 165 -17.10 10.84 -3.01
C LEU A 165 -16.66 9.39 -2.80
N LEU A 166 -17.59 8.44 -2.76
CA LEU A 166 -17.31 7.03 -2.49
C LEU A 166 -16.61 6.30 -3.65
N GLN A 167 -16.58 6.89 -4.85
CA GLN A 167 -15.87 6.34 -6.01
C GLN A 167 -14.39 6.08 -5.74
N MET A 168 -13.77 6.76 -4.77
CA MET A 168 -12.38 6.50 -4.38
C MET A 168 -12.15 5.06 -3.93
N TYR A 169 -13.17 4.41 -3.34
CA TYR A 169 -13.10 3.03 -2.87
C TYR A 169 -13.46 2.01 -3.95
N ALA A 170 -13.92 2.45 -5.12
CA ALA A 170 -14.26 1.59 -6.24
C ALA A 170 -13.19 1.67 -7.35
N MET A 171 -12.96 0.57 -8.07
CA MET A 171 -12.03 0.49 -9.21
C MET A 171 -12.54 1.19 -10.49
N GLY A 172 -13.41 2.18 -10.36
CA GLY A 172 -13.94 2.92 -11.51
C GLY A 172 -12.92 3.92 -12.05
N ALA A 173 -12.71 3.89 -13.36
CA ALA A 173 -11.77 4.78 -14.05
C ALA A 173 -12.32 6.20 -14.27
N ASP A 174 -13.66 6.35 -14.33
CA ASP A 174 -14.34 7.61 -14.63
C ASP A 174 -15.43 7.92 -13.59
N GLY A 175 -15.25 9.03 -12.88
CA GLY A 175 -16.14 9.52 -11.85
C GLY A 175 -17.50 9.98 -12.36
N GLU A 176 -17.67 10.22 -13.67
CA GLU A 176 -19.00 10.42 -14.27
C GLU A 176 -19.88 9.17 -14.15
N GLN A 177 -19.27 7.98 -14.01
CA GLN A 177 -19.98 6.72 -13.81
C GLN A 177 -20.09 6.33 -12.33
N ALA A 178 -19.78 7.24 -11.41
CA ALA A 178 -19.73 6.94 -9.98
C ALA A 178 -21.04 6.33 -9.47
N TRP A 179 -22.19 6.91 -9.85
CA TRP A 179 -23.49 6.38 -9.46
C TRP A 179 -23.70 4.93 -9.90
N GLN A 180 -23.40 4.60 -11.17
CA GLN A 180 -23.52 3.24 -11.70
C GLN A 180 -22.56 2.30 -10.98
N ASN A 181 -21.32 2.71 -10.74
CA ASN A 181 -20.30 1.89 -10.07
C ASN A 181 -20.69 1.56 -8.63
N ILE A 182 -21.13 2.56 -7.86
CA ILE A 182 -21.56 2.39 -6.46
C ILE A 182 -22.82 1.50 -6.38
N THR A 183 -23.74 1.64 -7.35
CA THR A 183 -24.94 0.80 -7.41
C THR A 183 -24.59 -0.64 -7.80
N ALA A 184 -23.70 -0.85 -8.77
CA ALA A 184 -23.24 -2.17 -9.19
C ALA A 184 -22.47 -2.90 -8.08
N ALA A 185 -21.74 -2.16 -7.24
CA ALA A 185 -21.11 -2.69 -6.03
C ALA A 185 -22.12 -3.06 -4.91
N GLY A 186 -23.39 -2.67 -5.06
CA GLY A 186 -24.44 -2.93 -4.08
C GLY A 186 -24.33 -2.06 -2.82
N TRP A 187 -23.56 -0.97 -2.87
CA TRP A 187 -23.34 -0.11 -1.71
C TRP A 187 -24.52 0.83 -1.47
N MET A 188 -25.11 1.38 -2.53
CA MET A 188 -26.23 2.33 -2.49
C MET A 188 -27.22 2.08 -3.62
N ASP A 189 -28.49 2.45 -3.44
CA ASP A 189 -29.57 2.26 -4.43
C ASP A 189 -30.54 3.47 -4.50
N GLY A 190 -31.54 3.37 -5.37
CA GLY A 190 -32.60 4.36 -5.58
C GLY A 190 -32.26 5.42 -6.63
N ARG A 191 -32.64 6.69 -6.41
CA ARG A 191 -32.45 7.76 -7.40
C ARG A 191 -31.31 8.73 -7.02
N PRO A 192 -30.48 9.19 -7.97
CA PRO A 192 -29.32 10.05 -7.68
C PRO A 192 -29.68 11.37 -6.97
N GLU A 193 -30.82 11.97 -7.33
CA GLU A 193 -31.26 13.28 -6.80
C GLU A 193 -31.81 13.23 -5.36
N GLU A 194 -32.08 12.03 -4.84
CA GLU A 194 -32.65 11.85 -3.51
C GLU A 194 -31.63 12.22 -2.42
N LYS A 195 -32.15 12.73 -1.30
CA LYS A 195 -31.33 13.06 -0.13
C LYS A 195 -31.00 11.80 0.66
N LEU A 196 -29.74 11.67 1.07
CA LEU A 196 -29.28 10.54 1.84
C LEU A 196 -29.64 10.71 3.32
N LYS A 197 -30.28 9.72 3.92
CA LYS A 197 -30.58 9.71 5.37
C LYS A 197 -29.42 9.17 6.18
N ARG A 198 -29.30 9.57 7.45
CA ARG A 198 -28.24 9.08 8.35
C ARG A 198 -28.24 7.56 8.52
N GLY A 199 -29.42 6.95 8.62
CA GLY A 199 -29.55 5.49 8.70
C GLY A 199 -29.05 4.78 7.44
N GLU A 200 -29.29 5.37 6.25
CA GLU A 200 -28.80 4.85 4.97
C GLU A 200 -27.28 4.98 4.88
N ALA A 201 -26.73 6.15 5.23
CA ALA A 201 -25.29 6.39 5.25
C ALA A 201 -24.54 5.41 6.17
N ALA A 202 -25.12 5.05 7.33
CA ALA A 202 -24.56 4.03 8.20
C ALA A 202 -24.50 2.65 7.54
N VAL A 203 -25.51 2.27 6.76
CA VAL A 203 -25.50 1.01 6.00
C VAL A 203 -24.48 1.03 4.87
N VAL A 204 -24.36 2.15 4.16
CA VAL A 204 -23.34 2.33 3.11
C VAL A 204 -21.94 2.19 3.69
N ALA A 205 -21.65 2.87 4.81
CA ALA A 205 -20.36 2.79 5.49
C ALA A 205 -20.04 1.38 6.02
N ASP A 206 -21.04 0.68 6.55
CA ASP A 206 -20.88 -0.69 7.02
C ASP A 206 -20.56 -1.68 5.88
N ARG A 207 -21.21 -1.53 4.72
CA ARG A 207 -20.89 -2.30 3.52
C ARG A 207 -19.48 -2.02 3.01
N LEU A 208 -19.06 -0.76 3.04
CA LEU A 208 -17.71 -0.35 2.65
C LEU A 208 -16.64 -0.93 3.58
N LEU A 209 -16.83 -0.83 4.90
CA LEU A 209 -15.93 -1.46 5.87
C LEU A 209 -15.83 -2.97 5.65
N ALA A 210 -16.95 -3.64 5.37
CA ALA A 210 -16.94 -5.06 5.07
C ALA A 210 -16.14 -5.38 3.79
N SER A 211 -16.19 -4.54 2.75
CA SER A 211 -15.33 -4.72 1.56
C SER A 211 -13.85 -4.43 1.83
N MET A 212 -13.51 -3.53 2.75
CA MET A 212 -12.11 -3.22 3.06
C MET A 212 -11.41 -4.32 3.86
N GLN A 213 -12.14 -5.16 4.60
CA GLN A 213 -11.57 -6.22 5.44
C GLN A 213 -10.98 -7.40 4.64
N GLY A 214 -11.32 -7.55 3.36
CA GLY A 214 -10.83 -8.63 2.50
C GLY A 214 -9.94 -8.18 1.33
N ASP A 215 -9.99 -6.91 0.96
CA ASP A 215 -9.57 -6.48 -0.37
C ASP A 215 -8.58 -5.33 -0.31
N LEU A 216 -7.42 -5.50 -0.93
CA LEU A 216 -6.61 -4.35 -1.36
C LEU A 216 -7.19 -3.85 -2.69
N LEU A 217 -7.33 -2.54 -2.84
CA LEU A 217 -7.56 -1.95 -4.15
C LEU A 217 -6.41 -2.39 -5.06
N LEU A 218 -6.72 -2.98 -6.22
CA LEU A 218 -5.74 -3.64 -7.10
C LEU A 218 -5.11 -4.89 -6.43
N PRO A 219 -5.88 -5.97 -6.19
CA PRO A 219 -5.39 -7.17 -5.52
C PRO A 219 -4.19 -7.85 -6.20
N LEU A 220 -3.96 -7.64 -7.50
CA LEU A 220 -2.80 -8.18 -8.23
C LEU A 220 -1.59 -7.24 -8.26
N LEU A 221 -1.70 -6.02 -7.71
CA LEU A 221 -0.55 -5.10 -7.65
C LEU A 221 0.46 -5.59 -6.60
N ASP A 222 1.67 -5.89 -7.06
CA ASP A 222 2.85 -6.28 -6.25
C ASP A 222 4.07 -5.42 -6.61
N TYR A 223 4.01 -4.13 -6.26
CA TYR A 223 5.03 -3.17 -6.67
C TYR A 223 6.39 -3.36 -5.97
N ASN A 224 6.47 -4.15 -4.89
CA ASN A 224 7.71 -4.43 -4.17
C ASN A 224 8.17 -5.90 -4.28
N GLY A 225 7.38 -6.77 -4.91
CA GLY A 225 7.67 -8.20 -5.10
C GLY A 225 7.58 -9.04 -3.83
N GLN A 226 6.96 -8.52 -2.78
CA GLN A 226 6.87 -9.20 -1.48
C GLN A 226 5.47 -9.74 -1.21
N LYS A 227 4.45 -9.31 -1.96
CA LYS A 227 3.05 -9.72 -1.72
C LYS A 227 2.78 -11.15 -2.14
N PHE A 228 3.44 -11.63 -3.20
CA PHE A 228 3.20 -12.97 -3.76
C PHE A 228 4.34 -13.97 -3.50
N PRO A 229 4.01 -15.25 -3.29
CA PRO A 229 2.65 -15.80 -3.17
C PRO A 229 2.01 -15.43 -1.82
N THR A 230 0.71 -15.17 -1.83
CA THR A 230 -0.09 -14.94 -0.63
C THR A 230 -0.45 -16.28 0.02
N VAL A 231 -0.31 -16.38 1.34
CA VAL A 231 -0.70 -17.57 2.12
C VAL A 231 -1.78 -17.19 3.14
N PRO A 232 -2.58 -18.15 3.65
CA PRO A 232 -3.65 -17.85 4.59
C PRO A 232 -3.13 -17.21 5.88
N GLU A 233 -3.85 -16.22 6.39
CA GLU A 233 -3.55 -15.61 7.69
C GLU A 233 -3.78 -16.61 8.84
N ILE A 234 -2.83 -16.65 9.78
CA ILE A 234 -2.89 -17.49 10.98
C ILE A 234 -3.37 -16.65 12.16
N ARG A 235 -4.60 -16.93 12.62
CA ARG A 235 -5.23 -16.16 13.71
C ARG A 235 -4.74 -16.54 15.10
N GLU A 236 -4.41 -17.81 15.31
CA GLU A 236 -3.92 -18.33 16.59
C GLU A 236 -2.52 -18.91 16.39
N LEU A 237 -1.51 -18.13 16.78
CA LEU A 237 -0.09 -18.52 16.66
C LEU A 237 0.40 -19.34 17.86
N PHE A 238 -0.25 -19.21 19.02
CA PHE A 238 0.20 -19.81 20.28
C PHE A 238 -0.79 -20.82 20.87
N PRO A 239 -1.27 -21.83 20.11
CA PRO A 239 -2.14 -22.84 20.68
C PRO A 239 -1.37 -23.80 21.58
N LEU A 240 -2.09 -24.44 22.51
CA LEU A 240 -1.49 -25.45 23.39
C LEU A 240 -1.35 -26.82 22.72
N PHE A 241 -1.95 -27.07 21.55
CA PHE A 241 -1.95 -28.34 20.81
C PHE A 241 -2.55 -29.56 21.55
N ALA A 242 -2.94 -29.40 22.81
CA ALA A 242 -3.66 -30.37 23.61
C ALA A 242 -4.60 -29.65 24.59
N THR A 243 -5.61 -30.36 25.08
CA THR A 243 -6.48 -29.87 26.15
C THR A 243 -5.94 -30.33 27.50
N TYR A 244 -5.66 -29.38 28.40
CA TYR A 244 -5.22 -29.67 29.76
C TYR A 244 -6.36 -29.52 30.76
N THR A 245 -6.38 -30.40 31.75
CA THR A 245 -7.36 -30.32 32.86
C THR A 245 -6.84 -29.42 33.98
N ASN A 246 -7.68 -29.12 34.98
CA ASN A 246 -7.26 -28.36 36.16
C ASN A 246 -6.20 -29.08 37.02
N GLN A 247 -5.99 -30.38 36.82
CA GLN A 247 -4.94 -31.16 37.47
C GLN A 247 -3.90 -31.54 36.41
N MET A 248 -2.89 -30.70 36.26
CA MET A 248 -1.78 -30.93 35.33
C MET A 248 -0.69 -31.75 36.01
N THR A 249 -0.02 -32.61 35.26
CA THR A 249 1.26 -33.18 35.64
C THR A 249 2.34 -32.10 35.60
N LYS A 250 3.46 -32.32 36.29
CA LYS A 250 4.56 -31.35 36.32
C LYS A 250 5.11 -31.04 34.92
N ASP A 251 5.12 -32.01 34.01
CA ASP A 251 5.58 -31.81 32.63
C ASP A 251 4.57 -31.00 31.81
N GLU A 252 3.27 -31.18 32.03
CA GLU A 252 2.22 -30.33 31.43
C GLU A 252 2.28 -28.89 31.96
N GLU A 253 2.44 -28.69 33.28
CA GLU A 253 2.66 -27.36 33.86
C GLU A 253 3.89 -26.68 33.26
N THR A 254 4.98 -27.44 33.11
CA THR A 254 6.22 -26.93 32.49
C THR A 254 5.96 -26.48 31.06
N PHE A 255 5.26 -27.29 30.27
CA PHE A 255 4.92 -26.94 28.89
C PHE A 255 4.04 -25.69 28.81
N VAL A 256 2.95 -25.65 29.57
CA VAL A 256 2.02 -24.51 29.57
C VAL A 256 2.73 -23.21 29.97
N HIS A 257 3.56 -23.24 31.02
CA HIS A 257 4.36 -22.07 31.40
C HIS A 257 5.34 -21.65 30.31
N ALA A 258 5.95 -22.60 29.58
CA ALA A 258 6.84 -22.27 28.48
C ALA A 258 6.09 -21.57 27.33
N VAL A 259 4.90 -22.05 26.98
CA VAL A 259 4.04 -21.40 25.97
C VAL A 259 3.61 -20.01 26.40
N GLU A 260 3.19 -19.85 27.66
CA GLU A 260 2.80 -18.53 28.19
C GLU A 260 3.95 -17.54 28.21
N ALA A 261 5.17 -18.00 28.55
CA ALA A 261 6.37 -17.18 28.51
C ALA A 261 6.68 -16.71 27.08
N ILE A 262 6.68 -17.61 26.09
CA ILE A 262 6.90 -17.27 24.67
C ILE A 262 5.83 -16.29 24.18
N ARG A 263 4.55 -16.58 24.45
CA ARG A 263 3.42 -15.72 24.05
C ARG A 263 3.51 -14.31 24.65
N SER A 264 4.07 -14.18 25.85
CA SER A 264 4.18 -12.91 26.58
C SER A 264 5.53 -12.22 26.36
N HIS A 265 6.41 -12.80 25.53
CA HIS A 265 7.80 -12.36 25.35
C HIS A 265 8.61 -12.31 26.67
N GLU A 266 8.31 -13.24 27.58
CA GLU A 266 9.01 -13.46 28.85
C GLU A 266 9.84 -14.76 28.82
N ASP A 267 10.04 -15.34 27.64
CA ASP A 267 10.87 -16.53 27.44
C ASP A 267 12.35 -16.27 27.73
N SER A 268 13.07 -17.35 28.05
CA SER A 268 14.47 -17.33 28.44
C SER A 268 15.18 -18.60 27.97
N GLU A 269 16.51 -18.66 28.12
CA GLU A 269 17.27 -19.90 27.88
C GLU A 269 16.70 -21.09 28.66
N GLN A 270 16.19 -20.86 29.88
CA GLN A 270 15.56 -21.89 30.70
C GLN A 270 14.26 -22.40 30.07
N THR A 271 13.46 -21.52 29.46
CA THR A 271 12.22 -21.89 28.76
C THR A 271 12.50 -22.93 27.67
N PHE A 272 13.51 -22.68 26.82
CA PHE A 272 13.89 -23.61 25.77
C PHE A 272 14.62 -24.85 26.30
N ALA A 273 15.37 -24.74 27.40
CA ALA A 273 15.95 -25.90 28.07
C ALA A 273 14.88 -26.86 28.60
N ASP A 274 13.79 -26.33 29.16
CA ASP A 274 12.64 -27.11 29.61
C ASP A 274 11.92 -27.79 28.44
N LEU A 275 11.69 -27.08 27.33
CA LEU A 275 11.15 -27.68 26.11
C LEU A 275 12.06 -28.79 25.56
N LYS A 276 13.38 -28.61 25.56
CA LYS A 276 14.37 -29.65 25.16
C LYS A 276 14.28 -30.87 26.07
N ARG A 277 14.10 -30.67 27.38
CA ARG A 277 13.89 -31.75 28.36
C ARG A 277 12.60 -32.53 28.09
N LEU A 278 11.50 -31.84 27.77
CA LEU A 278 10.23 -32.47 27.40
C LEU A 278 10.35 -33.23 26.07
N ALA A 279 11.08 -32.68 25.09
CA ALA A 279 11.33 -33.36 23.81
C ALA A 279 12.12 -34.67 23.99
N ALA A 280 12.97 -34.76 25.02
CA ALA A 280 13.72 -35.96 25.36
C ALA A 280 12.95 -36.94 26.26
N SER A 281 11.78 -36.57 26.78
CA SER A 281 10.95 -37.40 27.67
C SER A 281 9.83 -38.12 26.92
N THR A 282 8.99 -38.84 27.66
CA THR A 282 7.76 -39.48 27.17
C THR A 282 6.57 -38.51 27.18
N PHE A 283 6.80 -37.19 27.11
CA PHE A 283 5.73 -36.21 27.11
C PHE A 283 4.88 -36.32 25.84
N ASP A 284 3.56 -36.40 26.02
CA ASP A 284 2.62 -36.78 24.95
C ASP A 284 2.44 -35.68 23.88
N ASN A 285 2.45 -34.41 24.28
CA ASN A 285 2.25 -33.28 23.34
C ASN A 285 3.53 -32.99 22.53
N ARG A 286 3.89 -33.94 21.67
CA ARG A 286 5.05 -33.87 20.78
C ARG A 286 4.93 -32.76 19.75
N ILE A 287 3.72 -32.51 19.25
CA ILE A 287 3.45 -31.44 18.27
C ILE A 287 3.84 -30.08 18.86
N GLY A 288 3.28 -29.74 20.03
CA GLY A 288 3.53 -28.47 20.69
C GLY A 288 5.00 -28.28 21.08
N VAL A 289 5.64 -29.30 21.66
CA VAL A 289 7.05 -29.18 22.07
C VAL A 289 7.96 -28.87 20.88
N HIS A 290 7.83 -29.62 19.79
CA HIS A 290 8.66 -29.38 18.60
C HIS A 290 8.31 -28.06 17.90
N TYR A 291 7.03 -27.66 17.89
CA TYR A 291 6.60 -26.37 17.38
C TYR A 291 7.30 -25.22 18.13
N TYR A 292 7.20 -25.18 19.46
CA TYR A 292 7.82 -24.09 20.24
C TYR A 292 9.35 -24.17 20.28
N LEU A 293 9.96 -25.35 20.12
CA LEU A 293 11.42 -25.44 19.95
C LEU A 293 11.91 -24.79 18.66
N SER A 294 11.09 -24.77 17.60
CA SER A 294 11.46 -24.07 16.35
C SER A 294 11.47 -22.54 16.47
N TRP A 295 11.02 -21.99 17.60
CA TRP A 295 10.98 -20.56 17.89
C TRP A 295 12.17 -20.10 18.73
N ASP A 296 13.11 -21.00 19.07
CA ASP A 296 14.29 -20.67 19.88
C ASP A 296 15.21 -19.68 19.14
N PRO A 297 15.33 -18.43 19.60
CA PRO A 297 16.16 -17.42 18.93
C PRO A 297 17.66 -17.71 19.07
N GLY A 298 18.05 -18.59 20.01
CA GLY A 298 19.43 -19.02 20.21
C GLY A 298 19.87 -20.18 19.31
N THR A 299 18.94 -20.74 18.52
CA THR A 299 19.18 -21.91 17.67
C THR A 299 19.28 -21.50 16.19
N PRO A 300 20.22 -22.05 15.39
CA PRO A 300 20.30 -21.73 13.96
C PRO A 300 19.00 -22.05 13.21
N LEU A 301 18.64 -21.23 12.21
CA LEU A 301 17.40 -21.40 11.44
C LEU A 301 17.26 -22.80 10.81
N SER A 302 18.37 -23.44 10.41
CA SER A 302 18.35 -24.81 9.90
C SER A 302 17.90 -25.84 10.94
N GLU A 303 18.32 -25.68 12.19
CA GLU A 303 17.91 -26.57 13.29
C GLU A 303 16.47 -26.25 13.73
N ASN A 304 16.07 -24.98 13.72
CA ASN A 304 14.68 -24.59 13.93
C ASN A 304 13.75 -25.19 12.86
N LEU A 305 14.19 -25.21 11.60
CA LEU A 305 13.48 -25.87 10.51
C LEU A 305 13.32 -27.38 10.76
N ASP A 306 14.35 -28.05 11.27
CA ASP A 306 14.27 -29.47 11.64
C ASP A 306 13.25 -29.71 12.78
N GLN A 307 13.19 -28.81 13.77
CA GLN A 307 12.17 -28.85 14.82
C GLN A 307 10.76 -28.61 14.26
N ALA A 308 10.60 -27.66 13.33
CA ALA A 308 9.33 -27.40 12.67
C ALA A 308 8.84 -28.64 11.88
N PHE A 309 9.73 -29.33 11.17
CA PHE A 309 9.39 -30.61 10.54
C PHE A 309 9.09 -31.72 11.55
N SER A 310 9.81 -31.75 12.69
CA SER A 310 9.54 -32.72 13.76
C SER A 310 8.13 -32.57 14.34
N ALA A 311 7.59 -31.34 14.37
CA ALA A 311 6.20 -31.09 14.74
C ALA A 311 5.19 -31.66 13.73
N ILE A 312 5.47 -31.54 12.42
CA ILE A 312 4.67 -32.17 11.35
C ILE A 312 4.77 -33.70 11.42
N ASP A 313 5.97 -34.24 11.67
CA ASP A 313 6.16 -35.69 11.87
C ASP A 313 5.31 -36.20 13.04
N ALA A 314 5.26 -35.45 14.15
CA ALA A 314 4.41 -35.77 15.30
C ALA A 314 2.92 -35.71 14.95
N TYR A 315 2.47 -34.71 14.18
CA TYR A 315 1.09 -34.60 13.70
C TYR A 315 0.65 -35.86 12.94
N PHE A 316 1.46 -36.33 12.00
CA PHE A 316 1.13 -37.54 11.23
C PHE A 316 1.26 -38.84 12.04
N ALA A 317 1.95 -38.82 13.18
CA ALA A 317 2.04 -39.96 14.08
C ALA A 317 0.80 -40.12 14.98
N ASP A 318 0.15 -39.01 15.36
CA ASP A 318 -1.01 -38.98 16.27
C ASP A 318 -2.30 -39.53 15.61
N LYS A 319 -2.34 -39.60 14.28
CA LYS A 319 -3.48 -40.09 13.45
C LYS A 319 -4.79 -39.31 13.64
N ILE A 320 -4.77 -38.17 14.32
CA ILE A 320 -5.91 -37.25 14.46
C ILE A 320 -5.83 -36.22 13.33
N ILE A 321 -6.93 -36.07 12.58
CA ILE A 321 -7.01 -35.11 11.47
C ILE A 321 -7.47 -33.75 12.03
N LEU A 322 -6.54 -32.78 12.08
CA LEU A 322 -6.79 -31.40 12.50
C LEU A 322 -6.24 -30.44 11.43
N PRO A 323 -7.04 -30.08 10.40
CA PRO A 323 -6.57 -29.27 9.26
C PRO A 323 -5.97 -27.91 9.65
N ASP A 324 -6.52 -27.28 10.70
CA ASP A 324 -6.02 -26.00 11.21
C ASP A 324 -4.65 -26.13 11.88
N THR A 325 -4.44 -27.22 12.63
CA THR A 325 -3.13 -27.55 13.21
C THR A 325 -2.12 -27.79 12.09
N LEU A 326 -2.44 -28.62 11.09
CA LEU A 326 -1.51 -28.86 9.98
C LEU A 326 -1.18 -27.56 9.22
N ARG A 327 -2.17 -26.68 9.02
CA ARG A 327 -1.96 -25.36 8.41
C ARG A 327 -0.96 -24.53 9.21
N LEU A 328 -1.13 -24.42 10.52
CA LEU A 328 -0.20 -23.70 11.41
C LEU A 328 1.23 -24.26 11.31
N LEU A 329 1.38 -25.59 11.32
CA LEU A 329 2.68 -26.22 11.23
C LEU A 329 3.35 -25.98 9.87
N CYS A 330 2.58 -26.03 8.77
CA CYS A 330 3.08 -25.72 7.43
C CYS A 330 3.46 -24.24 7.28
N ALA A 331 2.68 -23.34 7.87
CA ALA A 331 2.99 -21.90 7.93
C ALA A 331 4.35 -21.66 8.60
N ASN A 332 4.57 -22.28 9.76
CA ASN A 332 5.83 -22.14 10.50
C ASN A 332 7.06 -22.65 9.69
N VAL A 333 6.92 -23.80 9.01
CA VAL A 333 7.96 -24.29 8.08
C VAL A 333 8.20 -23.30 6.94
N TYR A 334 7.14 -22.75 6.35
CA TYR A 334 7.22 -21.79 5.27
C TYR A 334 7.89 -20.48 5.70
N ASP A 335 7.55 -19.96 6.87
CA ASP A 335 8.11 -18.71 7.41
C ASP A 335 9.61 -18.83 7.68
N ILE A 336 10.06 -19.96 8.24
CA ILE A 336 11.50 -20.24 8.42
C ILE A 336 12.19 -20.37 7.05
N ALA A 337 11.54 -21.01 6.07
CA ALA A 337 12.06 -21.12 4.72
C ALA A 337 12.22 -19.75 4.03
N LEU A 338 11.29 -18.81 4.24
CA LEU A 338 11.39 -17.43 3.75
C LEU A 338 12.59 -16.70 4.36
N GLN A 339 12.81 -16.83 5.67
CA GLN A 339 13.95 -16.21 6.35
C GLN A 339 15.28 -16.73 5.80
N MET A 340 15.41 -18.05 5.63
CA MET A 340 16.62 -18.66 5.09
C MET A 340 16.79 -18.37 3.59
N GLY A 341 15.70 -18.30 2.83
CA GLY A 341 15.70 -18.13 1.39
C GLY A 341 16.16 -16.76 0.91
N ALA A 342 16.21 -15.76 1.80
CA ALA A 342 16.81 -14.46 1.53
C ALA A 342 18.32 -14.57 1.24
N GLU A 343 19.00 -15.56 1.83
CA GLU A 343 20.44 -15.82 1.65
C GLU A 343 20.70 -17.02 0.74
N ASP A 344 19.90 -18.09 0.85
CA ASP A 344 20.01 -19.30 0.03
C ASP A 344 18.65 -19.65 -0.63
N PRO A 345 18.38 -19.13 -1.85
CA PRO A 345 17.15 -19.47 -2.58
C PRO A 345 16.95 -20.97 -2.84
N ALA A 346 18.01 -21.79 -2.79
CA ALA A 346 17.87 -23.24 -2.97
C ALA A 346 17.18 -23.94 -1.79
N VAL A 347 17.03 -23.26 -0.64
CA VAL A 347 16.25 -23.74 0.51
C VAL A 347 14.81 -24.07 0.09
N TYR A 348 14.18 -23.24 -0.74
CA TYR A 348 12.78 -23.44 -1.14
C TYR A 348 12.56 -24.81 -1.81
N GLY A 349 13.49 -25.23 -2.67
CA GLY A 349 13.43 -26.55 -3.32
C GLY A 349 13.60 -27.71 -2.34
N ARG A 350 14.48 -27.58 -1.36
CA ARG A 350 14.70 -28.62 -0.32
C ARG A 350 13.49 -28.74 0.62
N VAL A 351 12.94 -27.61 1.04
CA VAL A 351 11.74 -27.56 1.89
C VAL A 351 10.54 -28.10 1.14
N LEU A 352 10.37 -27.74 -0.14
CA LEU A 352 9.33 -28.28 -1.02
C LEU A 352 9.39 -29.81 -1.09
N GLU A 353 10.57 -30.39 -1.30
CA GLU A 353 10.75 -31.83 -1.36
C GLU A 353 10.35 -32.52 -0.05
N ARG A 354 10.82 -32.00 1.09
CA ARG A 354 10.51 -32.57 2.40
C ARG A 354 9.02 -32.43 2.73
N LEU A 355 8.45 -31.24 2.55
CA LEU A 355 7.03 -30.97 2.83
C LEU A 355 6.12 -31.77 1.89
N GLY A 356 6.51 -31.91 0.62
CA GLY A 356 5.78 -32.70 -0.37
C GLY A 356 5.70 -34.19 -0.03
N SER A 357 6.63 -34.72 0.78
CA SER A 357 6.60 -36.11 1.23
C SER A 357 5.39 -36.47 2.10
N TYR A 358 4.70 -35.46 2.67
CA TYR A 358 3.46 -35.66 3.43
C TYR A 358 2.21 -35.67 2.55
N GLU A 359 2.28 -35.17 1.31
CA GLU A 359 1.11 -35.07 0.42
C GLU A 359 0.44 -36.43 0.15
N PRO A 360 1.17 -37.54 -0.11
CA PRO A 360 0.54 -38.85 -0.28
C PRO A 360 -0.13 -39.41 0.98
N LYS A 361 0.12 -38.82 2.16
CA LYS A 361 -0.45 -39.27 3.44
C LYS A 361 -1.82 -38.65 3.72
N VAL A 362 -2.20 -37.61 2.99
CA VAL A 362 -3.48 -36.91 3.14
C VAL A 362 -4.42 -37.21 1.98
N ARG A 363 -5.73 -37.18 2.23
CA ARG A 363 -6.73 -37.42 1.18
C ARG A 363 -6.83 -36.20 0.26
N GLN A 364 -6.55 -36.38 -1.03
CA GLN A 364 -6.67 -35.31 -2.04
C GLN A 364 -8.06 -34.63 -1.99
N GLY A 365 -8.06 -33.29 -2.04
CA GLY A 365 -9.27 -32.46 -2.00
C GLY A 365 -9.89 -32.24 -0.62
N SER A 366 -9.40 -32.92 0.43
CA SER A 366 -9.81 -32.65 1.83
C SER A 366 -9.31 -31.30 2.34
N GLU A 367 -9.88 -30.78 3.42
CA GLU A 367 -9.40 -29.56 4.08
C GLU A 367 -7.95 -29.71 4.56
N GLU A 368 -7.60 -30.89 5.09
CA GLU A 368 -6.24 -31.22 5.51
C GLU A 368 -5.24 -31.15 4.34
N TRP A 369 -5.61 -31.70 3.18
CA TRP A 369 -4.79 -31.59 1.98
C TRP A 369 -4.68 -30.15 1.49
N GLN A 370 -5.76 -29.35 1.56
CA GLN A 370 -5.72 -27.92 1.18
C GLN A 370 -4.78 -27.12 2.09
N SER A 371 -4.77 -27.41 3.41
CA SER A 371 -3.85 -26.80 4.37
C SER A 371 -2.38 -27.04 4.02
N LEU A 372 -2.05 -28.18 3.42
CA LEU A 372 -0.70 -28.49 2.94
C LEU A 372 -0.45 -27.91 1.53
N ALA A 373 -1.40 -28.07 0.62
CA ALA A 373 -1.27 -27.76 -0.80
C ALA A 373 -1.00 -26.28 -1.07
N VAL A 374 -1.55 -25.37 -0.24
CA VAL A 374 -1.28 -23.93 -0.39
C VAL A 374 0.19 -23.58 -0.16
N TYR A 375 0.85 -24.19 0.82
CA TYR A 375 2.28 -23.96 1.09
C TYR A 375 3.18 -24.70 0.10
N LEU A 376 2.77 -25.88 -0.38
CA LEU A 376 3.47 -26.54 -1.49
C LEU A 376 3.46 -25.67 -2.75
N ALA A 377 2.31 -25.09 -3.10
CA ALA A 377 2.20 -24.19 -4.25
C ALA A 377 3.04 -22.92 -4.06
N ALA A 378 3.07 -22.37 -2.84
CA ALA A 378 3.88 -21.21 -2.50
C ALA A 378 5.38 -21.51 -2.63
N LEU A 379 5.84 -22.68 -2.19
CA LEU A 379 7.22 -23.13 -2.33
C LEU A 379 7.60 -23.48 -3.78
N GLU A 380 6.67 -24.04 -4.56
CA GLU A 380 6.84 -24.24 -6.01
C GLU A 380 7.10 -22.89 -6.69
N ALA A 381 6.28 -21.88 -6.40
CA ALA A 381 6.45 -20.54 -6.95
C ALA A 381 7.77 -19.88 -6.51
N LYS A 382 8.11 -19.91 -5.21
CA LYS A 382 9.40 -19.39 -4.71
C LYS A 382 10.62 -20.13 -5.26
N SER A 383 10.46 -21.40 -5.66
CA SER A 383 11.50 -22.19 -6.34
C SER A 383 11.57 -21.95 -7.85
N GLY A 384 10.80 -20.99 -8.41
CA GLY A 384 10.75 -20.71 -9.84
C GLY A 384 9.93 -21.70 -10.67
N LYS A 385 9.17 -22.60 -10.02
CA LYS A 385 8.33 -23.62 -10.67
C LYS A 385 6.89 -23.10 -10.85
N THR A 386 6.75 -21.95 -11.49
CA THR A 386 5.49 -21.20 -11.56
C THR A 386 4.34 -21.99 -12.20
N GLU A 387 4.60 -22.81 -13.23
CA GLU A 387 3.55 -23.62 -13.86
C GLU A 387 3.06 -24.77 -12.96
N GLU A 388 3.96 -25.38 -12.17
CA GLU A 388 3.57 -26.40 -11.18
C GLU A 388 2.69 -25.76 -10.10
N ALA A 389 3.12 -24.59 -9.60
CA ALA A 389 2.34 -23.80 -8.64
C ALA A 389 0.96 -23.43 -9.19
N LEU A 390 0.89 -22.97 -10.45
CA LEU A 390 -0.37 -22.61 -11.11
C LEU A 390 -1.34 -23.80 -11.16
N VAL A 391 -0.86 -24.96 -11.61
CA VAL A 391 -1.68 -26.20 -11.66
C VAL A 391 -2.18 -26.56 -10.27
N ARG A 392 -1.31 -26.45 -9.26
CA ARG A 392 -1.67 -26.75 -7.87
C ARG A 392 -2.72 -25.77 -7.34
N TYR A 393 -2.49 -24.47 -7.42
CA TYR A 393 -3.46 -23.46 -6.97
C TYR A 393 -4.84 -23.64 -7.62
N ARG A 394 -4.89 -23.90 -8.93
CA ARG A 394 -6.16 -24.12 -9.65
C ARG A 394 -6.98 -25.27 -9.08
N SER A 395 -6.33 -26.32 -8.57
CA SER A 395 -7.03 -27.52 -8.08
C SER A 395 -7.84 -27.33 -6.79
N PHE A 396 -7.76 -26.16 -6.14
CA PHE A 396 -8.56 -25.82 -4.95
C PHE A 396 -8.97 -24.35 -4.86
N ALA A 397 -8.91 -23.61 -5.97
CA ALA A 397 -9.26 -22.19 -6.05
C ALA A 397 -10.77 -21.92 -5.87
N ASP A 398 -11.62 -22.92 -6.10
CA ASP A 398 -13.07 -22.87 -5.83
C ASP A 398 -13.38 -22.75 -4.31
N LYS A 399 -12.43 -23.13 -3.46
CA LYS A 399 -12.59 -23.20 -2.00
C LYS A 399 -11.73 -22.21 -1.23
N LYS A 400 -10.60 -21.78 -1.79
CA LYS A 400 -9.61 -20.93 -1.11
C LYS A 400 -9.32 -19.65 -1.91
N PRO A 401 -9.70 -18.46 -1.40
CA PRO A 401 -9.45 -17.19 -2.07
C PRO A 401 -7.97 -16.96 -2.42
N GLU A 402 -7.04 -17.32 -1.53
CA GLU A 402 -5.60 -17.15 -1.74
C GLU A 402 -5.09 -17.96 -2.94
N ALA A 403 -5.68 -19.13 -3.17
CA ALA A 403 -5.34 -19.96 -4.31
C ALA A 403 -5.83 -19.35 -5.64
N LEU A 404 -7.05 -18.80 -5.66
CA LEU A 404 -7.53 -18.03 -6.81
C LEU A 404 -6.64 -16.82 -7.07
N LEU A 405 -6.34 -16.04 -6.01
CA LEU A 405 -5.51 -14.83 -6.07
C LEU A 405 -4.13 -15.12 -6.66
N ASN A 406 -3.42 -16.11 -6.11
CA ASN A 406 -2.10 -16.51 -6.59
C ASN A 406 -2.14 -17.04 -8.03
N ALA A 407 -3.11 -17.89 -8.37
CA ALA A 407 -3.21 -18.44 -9.71
C ALA A 407 -3.45 -17.34 -10.76
N VAL A 408 -4.34 -16.38 -10.47
CA VAL A 408 -4.56 -15.24 -11.37
C VAL A 408 -3.31 -14.37 -11.45
N TYR A 409 -2.64 -14.08 -10.34
CA TYR A 409 -1.38 -13.34 -10.33
C TYR A 409 -0.33 -13.96 -11.26
N TYR A 410 -0.07 -15.27 -11.12
CA TYR A 410 0.93 -15.94 -11.96
C TYR A 410 0.52 -16.05 -13.44
N LEU A 411 -0.78 -16.05 -13.76
CA LEU A 411 -1.24 -15.90 -15.15
C LEU A 411 -0.94 -14.50 -15.68
N VAL A 412 -1.17 -13.45 -14.89
CA VAL A 412 -0.87 -12.06 -15.27
C VAL A 412 0.63 -11.88 -15.49
N GLU A 413 1.47 -12.34 -14.56
CA GLU A 413 2.94 -12.30 -14.69
C GLU A 413 3.44 -13.05 -15.94
N ALA A 414 2.77 -14.15 -16.30
CA ALA A 414 3.04 -14.90 -17.53
C ALA A 414 2.42 -14.28 -18.80
N ASN A 415 1.82 -13.08 -18.71
CA ASN A 415 1.11 -12.39 -19.79
C ASN A 415 -0.04 -13.21 -20.41
N ARG A 416 -0.74 -14.00 -19.58
CA ARG A 416 -1.88 -14.88 -19.94
C ARG A 416 -3.22 -14.28 -19.47
N LEU A 417 -3.43 -12.99 -19.72
CA LEU A 417 -4.62 -12.24 -19.27
C LEU A 417 -5.94 -12.85 -19.74
N ASP A 418 -6.02 -13.27 -21.00
CA ASP A 418 -7.24 -13.87 -21.57
C ASP A 418 -7.58 -15.22 -20.93
N GLU A 419 -6.57 -15.98 -20.54
CA GLU A 419 -6.79 -17.24 -19.82
C GLU A 419 -7.30 -16.98 -18.39
N ALA A 420 -6.75 -15.97 -17.71
CA ALA A 420 -7.23 -15.57 -16.39
C ALA A 420 -8.70 -15.11 -16.45
N GLU A 421 -9.06 -14.28 -17.43
CA GLU A 421 -10.43 -13.81 -17.62
C GLU A 421 -11.40 -14.95 -17.93
N ALA A 422 -11.04 -15.84 -18.86
CA ALA A 422 -11.86 -17.00 -19.20
C ALA A 422 -12.08 -17.93 -17.99
N TRP A 423 -11.07 -18.07 -17.13
CA TRP A 423 -11.19 -18.89 -15.93
C TRP A 423 -12.06 -18.24 -14.85
N LEU A 424 -11.94 -16.93 -14.62
CA LEU A 424 -12.80 -16.20 -13.69
C LEU A 424 -14.28 -16.23 -14.09
N ALA A 425 -14.56 -16.33 -15.39
CA ALA A 425 -15.91 -16.49 -15.93
C ALA A 425 -16.42 -17.95 -15.97
N SER A 426 -15.62 -18.91 -15.50
CA SER A 426 -15.96 -20.34 -15.60
C SER A 426 -17.01 -20.79 -14.59
N PRO A 427 -17.73 -21.90 -14.87
CA PRO A 427 -18.68 -22.50 -13.92
C PRO A 427 -18.05 -22.79 -12.55
N ASP A 428 -16.80 -23.28 -12.54
CA ASP A 428 -16.05 -23.63 -11.33
C ASP A 428 -15.96 -22.45 -10.35
N ILE A 429 -15.80 -21.22 -10.88
CA ILE A 429 -15.74 -20.00 -10.07
C ILE A 429 -17.14 -19.48 -9.75
N SER A 430 -18.10 -19.59 -10.67
CA SER A 430 -19.48 -19.14 -10.42
C SER A 430 -20.22 -19.97 -9.36
N GLU A 431 -19.82 -21.23 -9.18
CA GLU A 431 -20.36 -22.17 -8.19
C GLU A 431 -19.48 -22.27 -6.92
N ALA A 432 -18.38 -21.51 -6.87
CA ALA A 432 -17.42 -21.48 -5.76
C ALA A 432 -18.02 -20.88 -4.48
N THR A 433 -17.22 -20.87 -3.40
CA THR A 433 -17.58 -20.21 -2.15
C THR A 433 -17.85 -18.70 -2.33
N GLU A 434 -18.67 -18.10 -1.48
CA GLU A 434 -19.02 -16.67 -1.58
C GLU A 434 -17.79 -15.76 -1.58
N ALA A 435 -16.79 -16.06 -0.74
CA ALA A 435 -15.53 -15.32 -0.69
C ALA A 435 -14.74 -15.40 -2.01
N VAL A 436 -14.70 -16.57 -2.65
CA VAL A 436 -14.07 -16.76 -3.96
C VAL A 436 -14.82 -15.99 -5.05
N GLN A 437 -16.15 -16.02 -5.04
CA GLN A 437 -16.97 -15.26 -5.99
C GLN A 437 -16.78 -13.74 -5.83
N GLN A 438 -16.66 -13.25 -4.60
CA GLN A 438 -16.37 -11.85 -4.30
C GLN A 438 -15.00 -11.45 -4.87
N LEU A 439 -13.96 -12.21 -4.56
CA LEU A 439 -12.62 -11.97 -5.09
C LEU A 439 -12.59 -12.06 -6.63
N ALA A 440 -13.28 -13.02 -7.24
CA ALA A 440 -13.32 -13.19 -8.68
C ALA A 440 -13.90 -11.97 -9.41
N ARG A 441 -14.90 -11.29 -8.82
CA ARG A 441 -15.44 -10.04 -9.35
C ARG A 441 -14.39 -8.93 -9.35
N LEU A 442 -13.61 -8.80 -8.28
CA LEU A 442 -12.56 -7.79 -8.17
C LEU A 442 -11.40 -8.07 -9.14
N LEU A 443 -10.96 -9.31 -9.21
CA LEU A 443 -9.94 -9.73 -10.17
C LEU A 443 -10.40 -9.47 -11.61
N SER A 444 -11.67 -9.71 -11.93
CA SER A 444 -12.21 -9.42 -13.26
C SER A 444 -12.18 -7.92 -13.59
N GLN A 445 -12.49 -7.05 -12.61
CA GLN A 445 -12.38 -5.59 -12.78
C GLN A 445 -10.92 -5.17 -12.99
N GLU A 446 -9.99 -5.74 -12.22
CA GLU A 446 -8.57 -5.44 -12.37
C GLU A 446 -7.99 -5.95 -13.70
N LEU A 447 -8.40 -7.14 -14.17
CA LEU A 447 -8.01 -7.64 -15.50
C LEU A 447 -8.48 -6.71 -16.62
N ALA A 448 -9.69 -6.14 -16.51
CA ALA A 448 -10.19 -5.15 -17.47
C ALA A 448 -9.31 -3.88 -17.49
N VAL A 449 -8.80 -3.46 -16.33
CA VAL A 449 -7.83 -2.36 -16.22
C VAL A 449 -6.47 -2.75 -16.83
N LEU A 450 -6.00 -3.98 -16.59
CA LEU A 450 -4.74 -4.49 -17.16
C LEU A 450 -4.80 -4.62 -18.68
N LYS A 451 -5.97 -4.88 -19.26
CA LYS A 451 -6.13 -4.87 -20.72
C LYS A 451 -5.99 -3.47 -21.34
N GLN A 452 -6.09 -2.40 -20.55
CA GLN A 452 -5.94 -1.01 -21.00
C GLN A 452 -4.49 -0.51 -20.95
N GLN A 453 -3.51 -1.31 -20.47
CA GLN A 453 -2.11 -0.87 -20.39
C GLN A 453 -1.57 -0.30 -21.72
N PRO A 454 -1.79 -0.93 -22.90
CA PRO A 454 -1.23 -0.41 -24.15
C PRO A 454 -1.77 0.97 -24.53
N SER A 455 -3.06 1.25 -24.28
CA SER A 455 -3.64 2.57 -24.52
C SER A 455 -3.08 3.60 -23.55
N LEU A 456 -3.00 3.28 -22.25
CA LEU A 456 -2.48 4.20 -21.24
C LEU A 456 -1.01 4.59 -21.49
N VAL A 457 -0.18 3.62 -21.90
CA VAL A 457 1.21 3.86 -22.31
C VAL A 457 1.27 4.83 -23.48
N THR A 458 0.39 4.65 -24.47
CA THR A 458 0.34 5.50 -25.67
C THR A 458 -0.11 6.91 -25.32
N ASP A 459 -1.18 7.04 -24.54
CA ASP A 459 -1.76 8.33 -24.13
C ASP A 459 -0.77 9.16 -23.30
N LEU A 460 -0.10 8.53 -22.31
CA LEU A 460 0.90 9.20 -21.49
C LEU A 460 2.13 9.60 -22.33
N ALA A 461 2.63 8.72 -23.19
CA ALA A 461 3.74 9.04 -24.09
C ALA A 461 3.40 10.20 -25.03
N HIS A 462 2.16 10.26 -25.53
CA HIS A 462 1.68 11.37 -26.35
C HIS A 462 1.64 12.68 -25.55
N THR A 463 1.11 12.65 -24.33
CA THR A 463 1.05 13.81 -23.43
C THR A 463 2.44 14.39 -23.17
N LEU A 464 3.41 13.55 -22.79
CA LEU A 464 4.78 14.00 -22.53
C LEU A 464 5.46 14.56 -23.78
N LYS A 465 5.27 13.91 -24.94
CA LYS A 465 5.76 14.44 -26.22
C LYS A 465 5.15 15.80 -26.56
N ARG A 466 3.89 16.05 -26.22
CA ARG A 466 3.26 17.36 -26.43
C ARG A 466 3.86 18.44 -25.54
N MET A 467 4.25 18.09 -24.31
CA MET A 467 5.00 18.96 -23.42
C MET A 467 6.37 19.31 -24.02
N ASP A 468 7.10 18.32 -24.53
CA ASP A 468 8.43 18.52 -25.16
C ASP A 468 8.39 19.40 -26.42
N ASN A 469 7.26 19.39 -27.14
CA ASN A 469 7.08 20.23 -28.34
C ASN A 469 6.68 21.68 -28.02
N LYS A 470 6.55 22.07 -26.75
CA LYS A 470 6.34 23.48 -26.36
C LYS A 470 7.65 24.25 -26.46
N ASP A 471 7.55 25.55 -26.72
CA ASP A 471 8.73 26.42 -26.80
C ASP A 471 9.45 26.56 -25.46
N GLY A 472 8.69 26.45 -24.37
CA GLY A 472 9.19 26.37 -23.01
C GLY A 472 8.04 26.24 -22.01
N TYR A 473 8.39 26.02 -20.75
CA TYR A 473 7.44 25.93 -19.65
C TYR A 473 8.10 26.34 -18.33
N ILE A 474 7.26 26.64 -17.34
CA ILE A 474 7.68 26.94 -15.97
C ILE A 474 7.19 25.81 -15.08
N VAL A 475 8.07 25.32 -14.22
CA VAL A 475 7.79 24.32 -13.19
C VAL A 475 7.86 24.98 -11.82
N HIS A 476 6.86 24.75 -10.98
CA HIS A 476 6.96 25.03 -9.55
C HIS A 476 6.98 23.71 -8.79
N GLY A 477 8.06 23.46 -8.06
CA GLY A 477 8.32 22.20 -7.39
C GLY A 477 8.48 22.34 -5.89
N GLU A 478 7.99 21.35 -5.17
CA GLU A 478 8.24 21.11 -3.75
C GLU A 478 8.60 19.65 -3.56
N SER A 479 9.75 19.37 -2.95
CA SER A 479 10.22 18.00 -2.77
C SER A 479 11.02 17.82 -1.49
N VAL A 480 11.11 16.57 -1.04
CA VAL A 480 11.93 16.15 0.09
C VAL A 480 12.88 15.07 -0.41
N LEU A 481 14.18 15.34 -0.38
CA LEU A 481 15.23 14.41 -0.80
C LEU A 481 16.21 14.18 0.34
N ARG A 482 16.32 12.94 0.86
CA ARG A 482 17.18 12.63 2.02
C ARG A 482 16.92 13.54 3.24
N GLY A 483 15.66 13.94 3.41
CA GLY A 483 15.23 14.88 4.46
C GLY A 483 15.51 16.36 4.18
N PHE A 484 16.15 16.71 3.05
CA PHE A 484 16.24 18.09 2.60
C PHE A 484 14.91 18.49 2.00
N LEU A 485 14.32 19.58 2.49
CA LEU A 485 13.17 20.20 1.86
C LEU A 485 13.64 21.13 0.76
N LEU A 486 13.09 21.02 -0.45
CA LEU A 486 13.36 21.89 -1.58
C LEU A 486 12.07 22.56 -2.02
N LYS A 487 12.13 23.87 -2.27
CA LYS A 487 11.09 24.63 -2.97
C LYS A 487 11.73 25.41 -4.09
N TYR A 488 11.33 25.15 -5.32
CA TYR A 488 12.02 25.69 -6.49
C TYR A 488 11.06 26.12 -7.60
N THR A 489 11.54 27.03 -8.42
CA THR A 489 10.99 27.35 -9.73
C THR A 489 12.03 27.00 -10.77
N GLN A 490 11.60 26.32 -11.83
CA GLN A 490 12.43 26.01 -12.98
C GLN A 490 11.81 26.62 -14.23
N GLU A 491 12.58 27.44 -14.93
CA GLU A 491 12.25 27.92 -16.26
C GLU A 491 12.97 27.04 -17.28
N VAL A 492 12.21 26.43 -18.19
CA VAL A 492 12.74 25.55 -19.23
C VAL A 492 12.51 26.18 -20.60
N ASP A 493 13.60 26.57 -21.24
CA ASP A 493 13.64 26.97 -22.64
C ASP A 493 13.98 25.75 -23.50
N GLN A 494 12.95 25.17 -24.13
CA GLN A 494 13.10 23.96 -24.95
C GLN A 494 13.80 24.26 -26.30
N ARG A 495 13.65 25.48 -26.82
CA ARG A 495 14.27 25.88 -28.09
C ARG A 495 15.79 25.91 -27.97
N ASP A 496 16.28 26.51 -26.89
CA ASP A 496 17.72 26.59 -26.63
C ASP A 496 18.29 25.47 -25.75
N GLN A 497 17.41 24.62 -25.21
CA GLN A 497 17.74 23.55 -24.27
C GLN A 497 18.47 24.09 -23.05
N ILE A 498 17.94 25.19 -22.50
CA ILE A 498 18.49 25.86 -21.33
C ILE A 498 17.46 25.81 -20.21
N GLY A 499 17.89 25.35 -19.03
CA GLY A 499 17.11 25.43 -17.80
C GLY A 499 17.69 26.48 -16.87
N HIS A 500 16.83 27.20 -16.16
CA HIS A 500 17.20 28.01 -14.99
C HIS A 500 16.37 27.56 -13.80
N THR A 501 17.02 27.05 -12.77
CA THR A 501 16.37 26.62 -11.55
C THR A 501 16.81 27.51 -10.41
N PHE A 502 15.86 28.02 -9.64
CA PHE A 502 16.15 28.83 -8.45
C PHE A 502 15.12 28.56 -7.36
N GLY A 503 15.52 28.78 -6.11
CA GLY A 503 14.65 28.51 -4.98
C GLY A 503 15.37 28.52 -3.65
N ILE A 504 14.84 27.70 -2.76
CA ILE A 504 15.36 27.50 -1.41
C ILE A 504 15.46 26.01 -1.10
N PHE A 505 16.42 25.65 -0.27
CA PHE A 505 16.48 24.35 0.36
C PHE A 505 16.72 24.47 1.86
N GLN A 506 16.32 23.45 2.61
CA GLN A 506 16.51 23.37 4.05
C GLN A 506 17.12 22.02 4.41
N SER A 507 18.29 22.06 5.06
CA SER A 507 18.89 20.88 5.69
C SER A 507 18.02 20.41 6.87
N PRO A 508 17.86 19.09 7.06
CA PRO A 508 17.13 18.56 8.22
C PRO A 508 17.76 18.94 9.58
N GLN A 509 19.04 19.36 9.59
CA GLN A 509 19.76 19.79 10.79
C GLN A 509 19.76 21.32 10.98
N GLN A 510 19.17 22.09 10.07
CA GLN A 510 19.20 23.55 10.09
C GLN A 510 17.79 24.15 10.08
N LEU A 511 17.62 25.23 10.85
CA LEU A 511 16.38 26.01 10.89
C LEU A 511 16.36 27.14 9.85
N VAL A 512 17.46 27.34 9.12
CA VAL A 512 17.62 28.43 8.15
C VAL A 512 17.44 27.89 6.75
N LEU A 513 16.76 28.65 5.90
CA LEU A 513 16.58 28.38 4.49
C LEU A 513 17.80 28.90 3.72
N ASP A 514 18.44 28.03 2.96
CA ASP A 514 19.52 28.39 2.04
C ASP A 514 18.98 28.64 0.65
N LYS A 515 19.65 29.53 -0.10
CA LYS A 515 19.28 29.82 -1.48
C LYS A 515 19.90 28.81 -2.43
N TRP A 516 19.16 28.51 -3.48
CA TRP A 516 19.61 27.68 -4.59
C TRP A 516 19.43 28.42 -5.90
N GLU A 517 20.43 28.35 -6.77
CA GLU A 517 20.35 28.84 -8.14
C GLU A 517 21.29 28.03 -9.03
N SER A 518 20.78 27.53 -10.15
CA SER A 518 21.57 26.84 -11.15
C SER A 518 21.05 27.05 -12.58
N TYR A 519 21.94 26.94 -13.56
CA TYR A 519 21.62 26.95 -14.98
C TYR A 519 22.12 25.66 -15.63
N THR A 520 21.28 25.01 -16.43
CA THR A 520 21.63 23.80 -17.17
C THR A 520 21.68 24.09 -18.66
N ASP A 521 22.82 23.81 -19.30
CA ASP A 521 23.02 23.85 -20.75
C ASP A 521 22.92 22.42 -21.30
N GLY A 522 21.73 22.05 -21.79
CA GLY A 522 21.45 20.71 -22.32
C GLY A 522 22.27 20.39 -23.57
N ARG A 523 22.54 21.38 -24.45
CA ARG A 523 23.38 21.18 -25.64
C ARG A 523 24.82 20.81 -25.27
N LYS A 524 25.34 21.35 -24.18
CA LYS A 524 26.69 21.06 -23.69
C LYS A 524 26.75 19.97 -22.62
N ASN A 525 25.61 19.54 -22.08
CA ASN A 525 25.51 18.65 -20.92
C ASN A 525 26.31 19.18 -19.72
N VAL A 526 26.10 20.46 -19.40
CA VAL A 526 26.79 21.15 -18.30
C VAL A 526 25.79 21.85 -17.41
N GLN A 527 26.01 21.79 -16.10
CA GLN A 527 25.30 22.61 -15.12
C GLN A 527 26.26 23.63 -14.48
N TYR A 528 25.72 24.81 -14.21
CA TYR A 528 26.37 25.90 -13.49
C TYR A 528 25.59 26.16 -12.22
N GLU A 529 26.19 25.97 -11.05
CA GLU A 529 25.52 26.14 -9.75
C GLU A 529 26.15 27.28 -8.95
N ARG A 530 25.31 28.08 -8.29
CA ARG A 530 25.75 29.23 -7.51
C ARG A 530 26.14 28.80 -6.10
N ASN A 531 27.40 29.04 -5.73
CA ASN A 531 27.82 28.96 -4.34
C ASN A 531 27.58 30.31 -3.65
N PHE A 532 26.51 30.40 -2.85
CA PHE A 532 26.13 31.65 -2.19
C PHE A 532 27.10 32.08 -1.08
N GLU A 533 27.78 31.15 -0.41
CA GLU A 533 28.77 31.46 0.64
C GLU A 533 30.04 32.09 0.05
N ARG A 534 30.54 31.51 -1.05
CA ARG A 534 31.77 31.96 -1.72
C ARG A 534 31.53 33.06 -2.74
N GLY A 535 30.29 33.25 -3.18
CA GLY A 535 29.95 34.17 -4.26
C GLY A 535 30.50 33.75 -5.63
N THR A 536 30.77 32.46 -5.82
CA THR A 536 31.33 31.87 -7.05
C THR A 536 30.31 30.99 -7.76
N TRP A 537 30.61 30.64 -9.02
CA TRP A 537 29.87 29.62 -9.75
C TRP A 537 30.71 28.34 -9.79
N GLU A 538 30.04 27.19 -9.77
CA GLU A 538 30.65 25.87 -9.89
C GLU A 538 30.11 25.20 -11.14
N LYS A 539 30.95 24.44 -11.84
CA LYS A 539 30.58 23.79 -13.10
C LYS A 539 30.73 22.29 -13.02
N SER A 540 29.63 21.57 -13.27
CA SER A 540 29.58 20.10 -13.29
C SER A 540 29.07 19.57 -14.64
N SER A 541 29.25 18.28 -14.87
CA SER A 541 28.74 17.55 -16.04
C SER A 541 27.45 16.83 -15.65
N VAL A 542 26.41 16.92 -16.48
CA VAL A 542 25.10 16.25 -16.25
C VAL A 542 24.89 15.01 -17.12
N LYS A 543 25.98 14.42 -17.64
CA LYS A 543 25.91 13.26 -18.54
C LYS A 543 25.54 11.95 -17.86
N GLU A 544 25.94 11.77 -16.61
CA GLU A 544 25.69 10.54 -15.87
C GLU A 544 24.67 10.87 -14.78
N PRO A 545 23.56 10.13 -14.71
CA PRO A 545 22.54 10.36 -13.68
C PRO A 545 23.15 10.10 -12.30
N GLU A 546 22.98 11.06 -11.40
CA GLU A 546 23.40 10.96 -10.01
C GLU A 546 22.43 10.08 -9.21
N PHE A 547 21.15 10.11 -9.58
CA PHE A 547 20.08 9.36 -8.92
C PHE A 547 19.38 8.38 -9.85
N LEU A 548 18.78 7.33 -9.27
CA LEU A 548 18.03 6.33 -10.03
C LEU A 548 16.86 6.94 -10.81
N HIS A 549 16.13 7.88 -10.20
CA HIS A 549 14.97 8.50 -10.84
C HIS A 549 15.33 9.31 -12.09
N GLU A 550 16.49 9.96 -12.13
CA GLU A 550 16.98 10.67 -13.33
C GLU A 550 17.21 9.68 -14.48
N TRP A 551 17.80 8.51 -14.17
CA TRP A 551 17.99 7.46 -15.15
C TRP A 551 16.66 6.89 -15.68
N VAL A 552 15.64 6.75 -14.81
CA VAL A 552 14.30 6.31 -15.25
C VAL A 552 13.62 7.39 -16.10
N ASP A 553 13.81 8.66 -15.78
CA ASP A 553 13.32 9.80 -16.57
C ASP A 553 13.85 9.82 -18.00
N ASP A 554 15.05 9.30 -18.25
CA ASP A 554 15.60 9.11 -19.60
C ASP A 554 14.98 7.94 -20.39
N ILE A 555 14.20 7.07 -19.74
CA ILE A 555 13.57 5.89 -20.36
C ILE A 555 12.15 6.26 -20.79
N SER A 556 11.84 6.08 -22.08
CA SER A 556 10.49 6.32 -22.60
C SER A 556 9.44 5.45 -21.90
N ILE A 557 8.21 5.97 -21.75
CA ILE A 557 7.07 5.26 -21.14
C ILE A 557 6.84 3.87 -21.73
N ALA A 558 6.94 3.72 -23.05
CA ALA A 558 6.84 2.43 -23.73
C ALA A 558 7.94 1.45 -23.32
N GLU A 559 9.17 1.95 -23.11
CA GLU A 559 10.28 1.14 -22.67
C GLU A 559 10.20 0.77 -21.20
N ARG A 560 9.69 1.67 -20.35
CA ARG A 560 9.37 1.38 -18.94
C ARG A 560 8.34 0.25 -18.84
N ALA A 561 7.25 0.34 -19.60
CA ALA A 561 6.23 -0.71 -19.65
C ALA A 561 6.81 -2.06 -20.10
N ARG A 562 7.63 -2.06 -21.15
CA ARG A 562 8.19 -3.27 -21.75
C ARG A 562 9.28 -3.93 -20.91
N THR A 563 10.18 -3.14 -20.33
CA THR A 563 11.44 -3.66 -19.75
C THR A 563 11.55 -3.51 -18.25
N LEU A 564 10.79 -2.58 -17.67
CA LEU A 564 10.71 -2.41 -16.22
C LEU A 564 9.38 -2.94 -15.67
N HIS A 565 8.52 -3.49 -16.54
CA HIS A 565 7.18 -3.97 -16.18
C HIS A 565 6.33 -2.88 -15.52
N ALA A 566 6.51 -1.62 -15.94
CA ALA A 566 5.74 -0.50 -15.42
C ALA A 566 4.24 -0.71 -15.68
N ARG A 567 3.45 -0.53 -14.63
CA ARG A 567 1.99 -0.67 -14.64
C ARG A 567 1.35 0.70 -14.45
N TYR A 568 0.25 0.94 -15.16
CA TYR A 568 -0.46 2.21 -15.20
C TYR A 568 -1.92 2.04 -14.77
N TYR A 569 -2.47 3.02 -14.08
CA TYR A 569 -3.90 3.07 -13.77
C TYR A 569 -4.42 4.48 -13.94
N LYS A 570 -5.54 4.61 -14.64
CA LYS A 570 -6.18 5.90 -14.89
C LYS A 570 -7.39 6.08 -14.00
N GLN A 571 -7.46 7.24 -13.36
CA GLN A 571 -8.60 7.71 -12.59
C GLN A 571 -8.98 9.10 -13.08
N SER A 572 -10.26 9.46 -12.95
CA SER A 572 -10.71 10.79 -13.31
C SER A 572 -12.00 11.16 -12.60
N LEU A 573 -12.14 12.44 -12.30
CA LEU A 573 -13.37 13.05 -11.81
C LEU A 573 -13.36 14.50 -12.31
N GLY A 574 -14.19 14.80 -13.31
CA GLY A 574 -14.26 16.15 -13.89
C GLY A 574 -13.12 16.46 -14.87
N ARG A 575 -12.34 17.53 -14.59
CA ARG A 575 -11.42 18.17 -15.55
C ARG A 575 -10.15 17.37 -15.87
N TYR A 576 -9.65 16.57 -14.93
CA TYR A 576 -8.35 15.94 -15.06
C TYR A 576 -8.47 14.42 -15.26
N GLU A 577 -7.57 13.88 -16.07
CA GLU A 577 -7.20 12.48 -16.05
C GLU A 577 -5.93 12.31 -15.23
N VAL A 578 -5.93 11.38 -14.29
CA VAL A 578 -4.79 11.09 -13.43
C VAL A 578 -4.30 9.69 -13.75
N ILE A 579 -3.08 9.59 -14.26
CA ILE A 579 -2.41 8.30 -14.53
C ILE A 579 -1.40 8.06 -13.40
N THR A 580 -1.59 6.97 -12.67
CA THR A 580 -0.64 6.46 -11.67
C THR A 580 0.23 5.39 -12.32
N GLU A 581 1.55 5.53 -12.21
CA GLU A 581 2.58 4.59 -12.65
C GLU A 581 3.21 3.92 -11.44
N TRP A 582 3.34 2.59 -11.49
CA TRP A 582 4.14 1.80 -10.57
C TRP A 582 5.22 1.08 -11.36
N ILE A 583 6.47 1.18 -10.90
CA ILE A 583 7.56 0.36 -11.42
C ILE A 583 7.93 -0.67 -10.35
N PRO A 584 7.76 -1.99 -10.61
CA PRO A 584 8.12 -3.02 -9.65
C PRO A 584 9.59 -2.93 -9.22
N GLY A 585 9.81 -2.77 -7.92
CA GLY A 585 11.13 -2.64 -7.32
C GLY A 585 12.13 -3.73 -7.73
N PRO A 586 11.76 -5.02 -7.70
CA PRO A 586 12.66 -6.10 -8.14
C PRO A 586 13.05 -6.02 -9.62
N ALA A 587 12.10 -5.69 -10.51
CA ALA A 587 12.37 -5.54 -11.94
C ALA A 587 13.34 -4.37 -12.18
N LEU A 588 13.14 -3.26 -11.47
CA LEU A 588 13.99 -2.09 -11.54
C LEU A 588 15.39 -2.37 -10.98
N ALA A 589 15.50 -3.01 -9.81
CA ALA A 589 16.77 -3.37 -9.18
C ALA A 589 17.60 -4.31 -10.05
N GLU A 590 16.97 -5.33 -10.64
CA GLU A 590 17.62 -6.25 -11.58
C GLU A 590 18.16 -5.51 -12.82
N ARG A 591 17.41 -4.54 -13.33
CA ARG A 591 17.82 -3.75 -14.50
C ARG A 591 19.06 -2.89 -14.24
N VAL A 592 19.22 -2.41 -13.00
CA VAL A 592 20.32 -1.52 -12.60
C VAL A 592 21.42 -2.21 -11.78
N LYS A 593 21.39 -3.53 -11.62
CA LYS A 593 22.35 -4.29 -10.79
C LYS A 593 23.84 -4.11 -11.12
N HIS A 594 24.15 -3.62 -12.32
CA HIS A 594 25.52 -3.35 -12.79
C HIS A 594 25.81 -1.85 -12.97
N ARG A 595 24.91 -0.99 -12.51
CA ARG A 595 25.01 0.47 -12.55
C ARG A 595 25.22 0.98 -11.13
N SER A 596 26.15 1.92 -10.97
CA SER A 596 26.33 2.69 -9.73
C SER A 596 25.79 4.09 -9.94
N PHE A 597 25.16 4.62 -8.90
CA PHE A 597 24.72 6.01 -8.78
C PHE A 597 25.58 6.72 -7.74
N GLY A 598 25.27 7.99 -7.42
CA GLY A 598 26.03 8.77 -6.46
C GLY A 598 26.19 8.11 -5.08
N ALA A 599 25.17 7.39 -4.61
CA ALA A 599 25.16 6.68 -3.32
C ALA A 599 25.71 5.23 -3.38
N GLY A 600 26.05 4.71 -4.56
CA GLY A 600 26.53 3.34 -4.76
C GLY A 600 25.63 2.51 -5.67
N THR A 601 25.65 1.19 -5.49
CA THR A 601 24.81 0.25 -6.26
C THR A 601 23.49 0.02 -5.53
N VAL A 602 22.38 0.07 -6.25
CA VAL A 602 21.06 -0.15 -5.65
C VAL A 602 20.91 -1.61 -5.24
N LYS A 603 20.57 -1.84 -3.97
CA LYS A 603 20.29 -3.18 -3.40
C LYS A 603 18.80 -3.50 -3.43
N GLN A 604 17.95 -2.54 -3.08
CA GLN A 604 16.51 -2.72 -3.02
C GLN A 604 15.78 -1.40 -3.32
N ILE A 605 14.60 -1.50 -3.92
CA ILE A 605 13.73 -0.38 -4.23
C ILE A 605 12.35 -0.69 -3.63
N PRO A 606 12.06 -0.25 -2.39
CA PRO A 606 10.77 -0.53 -1.76
C PRO A 606 9.58 0.13 -2.47
N VAL A 607 9.78 1.34 -3.02
CA VAL A 607 8.71 2.14 -3.62
C VAL A 607 9.27 2.88 -4.84
N TYR A 608 8.57 2.77 -5.98
CA TYR A 608 8.80 3.63 -7.13
C TYR A 608 7.47 3.95 -7.82
N MET A 609 6.90 5.11 -7.47
CA MET A 609 5.55 5.49 -7.92
C MET A 609 5.50 6.94 -8.40
N THR A 610 4.77 7.16 -9.49
CA THR A 610 4.60 8.49 -10.09
C THR A 610 3.15 8.70 -10.51
N LYS A 611 2.66 9.92 -10.36
CA LYS A 611 1.34 10.37 -10.80
C LYS A 611 1.48 11.52 -11.79
N TYR A 612 0.73 11.41 -12.88
CA TYR A 612 0.64 12.39 -13.95
C TYR A 612 -0.79 12.93 -14.01
N TYR A 613 -0.95 14.23 -13.83
CA TYR A 613 -2.25 14.90 -13.88
C TYR A 613 -2.36 15.64 -15.21
N ILE A 614 -3.31 15.22 -16.03
CA ILE A 614 -3.46 15.63 -17.42
C ILE A 614 -4.77 16.39 -17.53
N ASP A 615 -4.70 17.63 -18.00
CA ASP A 615 -5.88 18.45 -18.26
C ASP A 615 -6.59 17.95 -19.53
N ARG A 616 -7.87 17.58 -19.43
CA ARG A 616 -8.64 16.98 -20.55
C ARG A 616 -8.85 17.92 -21.73
N ASP A 617 -8.89 19.23 -21.51
CA ASP A 617 -9.16 20.21 -22.56
C ASP A 617 -7.92 20.49 -23.38
N THR A 618 -6.77 20.52 -22.71
CA THR A 618 -5.49 20.85 -23.34
C THR A 618 -4.64 19.64 -23.68
N ASP A 619 -4.88 18.48 -23.03
CA ASP A 619 -4.08 17.26 -23.07
C ASP A 619 -2.58 17.56 -22.83
N LEU A 620 -2.35 18.38 -21.80
CA LEU A 620 -1.04 18.73 -21.27
C LEU A 620 -0.93 18.25 -19.83
N LEU A 621 0.29 17.86 -19.44
CA LEU A 621 0.64 17.58 -18.05
C LEU A 621 0.60 18.89 -17.26
N VAL A 622 -0.24 18.96 -16.22
CA VAL A 622 -0.36 20.15 -15.35
C VAL A 622 0.26 19.94 -13.98
N GLN A 623 0.38 18.69 -13.54
CA GLN A 623 1.01 18.35 -12.27
C GLN A 623 1.66 16.96 -12.36
N ARG A 624 2.78 16.78 -11.65
CA ARG A 624 3.44 15.50 -11.42
C ARG A 624 3.63 15.33 -9.92
N VAL A 625 3.39 14.13 -9.39
CA VAL A 625 3.63 13.81 -7.98
C VAL A 625 4.36 12.48 -7.92
N TRP A 626 5.38 12.35 -7.08
CA TRP A 626 6.17 11.12 -7.01
C TRP A 626 6.55 10.75 -5.58
N ARG A 627 6.86 9.47 -5.41
CA ARG A 627 7.48 8.92 -4.22
C ARG A 627 8.38 7.75 -4.61
N TYR A 628 9.65 7.88 -4.27
CA TYR A 628 10.69 6.90 -4.53
C TYR A 628 11.43 6.60 -3.23
N GLU A 629 11.73 5.33 -3.02
CA GLU A 629 12.52 4.84 -1.90
C GLU A 629 13.58 3.86 -2.42
N GLU A 630 14.83 4.08 -2.04
CA GLU A 630 15.99 3.36 -2.57
C GLU A 630 16.92 2.98 -1.41
N ILE A 631 17.41 1.74 -1.41
CA ILE A 631 18.38 1.22 -0.45
C ILE A 631 19.62 0.78 -1.22
N TYR A 632 20.78 1.30 -0.84
CA TYR A 632 22.06 1.05 -1.49
C TYR A 632 22.91 0.00 -0.76
N ASP A 633 23.89 -0.56 -1.46
CA ASP A 633 24.92 -1.45 -0.90
C ASP A 633 25.77 -0.79 0.21
N THR A 634 25.89 0.54 0.16
CA THR A 634 26.48 1.39 1.20
C THR A 634 25.63 1.50 2.47
N GLN A 635 24.45 0.86 2.50
CA GLN A 635 23.41 1.00 3.54
C GLN A 635 22.76 2.38 3.59
N GLU A 636 23.04 3.25 2.62
CA GLU A 636 22.32 4.51 2.49
C GLU A 636 20.87 4.27 2.07
N TYR A 637 19.94 4.93 2.77
CA TYR A 637 18.52 4.97 2.44
C TYR A 637 18.19 6.34 1.86
N VAL A 638 17.64 6.36 0.65
CA VAL A 638 17.21 7.57 -0.05
C VAL A 638 15.70 7.52 -0.20
N ALA A 639 15.03 8.44 0.51
CA ALA A 639 13.63 8.77 0.26
C ALA A 639 13.58 10.07 -0.56
N TYR A 640 12.85 10.03 -1.67
CA TYR A 640 12.57 11.18 -2.51
C TYR A 640 11.08 11.26 -2.82
N ALA A 641 10.42 12.29 -2.34
CA ALA A 641 9.01 12.54 -2.63
C ALA A 641 8.81 13.99 -3.01
N GLY A 642 7.81 14.29 -3.81
CA GLY A 642 7.55 15.66 -4.20
C GLY A 642 6.39 15.82 -5.16
N LYS A 643 6.13 17.09 -5.48
CA LYS A 643 5.16 17.53 -6.48
C LYS A 643 5.75 18.63 -7.33
N GLU A 644 5.33 18.66 -8.58
CA GLU A 644 5.60 19.71 -9.55
C GLU A 644 4.30 20.13 -10.20
N THR A 645 4.14 21.44 -10.44
CA THR A 645 3.06 21.99 -11.27
C THR A 645 3.65 22.68 -12.48
N TYR A 646 2.99 22.56 -13.62
CA TYR A 646 3.49 23.04 -14.90
C TYR A 646 2.62 24.16 -15.45
N ALA A 647 3.26 25.24 -15.87
CA ALA A 647 2.64 26.36 -16.57
C ALA A 647 3.28 26.52 -17.96
N PHE A 648 2.43 26.80 -18.95
CA PHE A 648 2.83 26.93 -20.36
C PHE A 648 2.58 28.36 -20.86
N PRO A 649 3.39 29.36 -20.43
CA PRO A 649 3.29 30.71 -20.97
C PRO A 649 3.70 30.73 -22.46
N TYR A 650 3.37 31.82 -23.15
CA TYR A 650 3.59 31.94 -24.60
C TYR A 650 5.07 31.85 -25.00
N GLU A 651 5.98 32.44 -24.22
CA GLU A 651 7.42 32.38 -24.45
C GLU A 651 8.18 32.30 -23.12
N VAL A 652 9.11 31.35 -23.01
CA VAL A 652 10.12 31.26 -21.95
C VAL A 652 11.46 31.35 -22.66
N HIS A 653 12.28 32.34 -22.31
CA HIS A 653 13.61 32.53 -22.88
C HIS A 653 14.62 32.58 -21.75
N VAL A 654 15.52 31.60 -21.69
CA VAL A 654 16.52 31.49 -20.63
C VAL A 654 17.91 31.73 -21.20
N ARG A 655 18.67 32.65 -20.60
CA ARG A 655 20.06 32.91 -20.97
C ARG A 655 20.98 32.69 -19.79
N ILE A 656 21.99 31.84 -19.98
CA ILE A 656 23.05 31.63 -18.99
C ILE A 656 23.90 32.91 -18.87
N PRO A 657 24.01 33.51 -17.67
CA PRO A 657 24.80 34.72 -17.46
C PRO A 657 26.29 34.51 -17.78
N ASP A 658 26.93 35.53 -18.36
CA ASP A 658 28.37 35.52 -18.65
C ASP A 658 29.22 35.26 -17.40
N GLU A 659 28.77 35.74 -16.24
CA GLU A 659 29.42 35.53 -14.95
C GLU A 659 29.35 34.07 -14.48
N ALA A 660 28.27 33.34 -14.81
CA ALA A 660 28.16 31.92 -14.53
C ALA A 660 29.16 31.12 -15.36
N VAL A 661 29.29 31.47 -16.65
CA VAL A 661 30.22 30.79 -17.55
C VAL A 661 31.68 31.10 -17.24
N LYS A 662 32.02 32.37 -16.95
CA LYS A 662 33.40 32.83 -16.72
C LYS A 662 33.87 32.63 -15.27
N GLY A 663 32.94 32.74 -14.32
CA GLY A 663 33.21 32.60 -12.89
C GLY A 663 33.14 31.16 -12.38
N ALA A 664 32.80 30.22 -13.24
CA ALA A 664 32.74 28.80 -12.92
C ALA A 664 34.12 28.20 -12.64
N THR A 665 34.34 27.77 -11.40
CA THR A 665 35.44 26.86 -11.06
C THR A 665 35.06 25.42 -11.39
N ARG A 666 36.06 24.64 -11.83
CA ARG A 666 35.90 23.19 -12.04
C ARG A 666 35.83 22.42 -10.73
#